data_AF-A0AA91VB98-F1
#
_entry.id   AF-A0AA91VB98-F1
#
_cell.length_a   1.000
_cell.length_b   1.000
_cell.length_c   1.000
_cell.angle_alpha   90.00
_cell.angle_beta   90.00
_cell.angle_gamma   90.00
#
_symmetry.space_group_name_H-M   'P 1'
#
loop_
_entity.id
_entity.type
_entity.pdbx_description
1 polymer ?
#
loop_
_entity_poly.entity_id
_entity_poly.type
_entity_poly.pdbx_seq_one_letter_code
_entity_poly.pdbx_strand_id
1 'polypeptide(L)'
;MNNVLQGFLNFKGQETIRTKDLFRNIKNNFTYEFWVKPQKELSLSWKSDEGKYSISGQRFIISPGKSAIEQKDESGTGISVGTNGITVYEHSCNDVFALLTYEIKIDDWTHIAIVYENKTPNLYVNGNFVKKGLKNTKNNIFASGNIGGCEVYGYFEGQVNHLRIWDYSKSEKEIKFHTDKYLNGDEQGLILNLNYEKPTDIQSISNTNEEADELSFLNDSILDQFSLEIFNELNYVEYNNNLLQDTVVDVIIPIYNGYEFTKRCIESIYNNADLQFNLFLINDASTDERIGDFLENLKSKKSPQSLKNLVIIHNDKNLGYVKSINKGLLLTTNHPILLNSDTEISPHCFRRLINPILVNDKISSVTPFSNSATICSYPNFLQDNELPYDMNINEVDSYFSKYIINKGIVIPTGVGFCMALNRNVINGIGIFDDEVFGKGYGEENDWCMRAQHKGYQNILIPNVFVYHKHGVSFNQIDDSKQELMSSNLKKLLNRYPDYNKIIQEFIRLDPIKNIREFMKSVMVADKYSYRKGRLFIDHGSGGGASIYQANYIKTLEDDERIYTLTPGTDYVILTDHNHSEPIHYNLKLSKLNEMNFKKLLSALRIDLIFINHLVKYPIEKMFSLIKHSLVDYCFFVHDFYCICPSYNLINHEKKYCNAETNPEICQGCIAKLYSKETINIEDWRKAFHSFLVEAKKVITPSYNTKEILLKYYKDIQIEVREHSIDSKIAYTFNKDFLNKQDLNIAFLGAIDLPKGSGIIYELKDLIVEENLPINIKVIGITNIHFNPHKSDEGKFEVTGRYEVDNLSKILAEKEIALVITPSICPETYSYTTSEAMLSGYPIITFNLGAPAERVKKYQCGWIIDNVTSTEILNLLKRLLKNREEINEKATKLKNFQERDE
;
A
#
# COMPACT_ATOMS: atom_id res chain seq x y z
N MET A 1 -42.41 17.76 11.57
CA MET A 1 -41.14 17.59 10.84
C MET A 1 -39.91 17.62 11.78
N ASN A 2 -39.97 17.07 13.00
CA ASN A 2 -38.90 17.28 14.00
C ASN A 2 -38.38 15.99 14.67
N ASN A 3 -38.14 14.88 13.95
CA ASN A 3 -37.58 13.67 14.60
C ASN A 3 -36.63 12.80 13.75
N VAL A 4 -36.21 13.22 12.55
CA VAL A 4 -35.43 12.33 11.64
C VAL A 4 -33.90 12.49 11.77
N LEU A 5 -33.41 13.55 12.40
CA LEU A 5 -31.97 13.80 12.60
C LEU A 5 -31.62 13.92 14.08
N GLN A 6 -31.90 12.87 14.87
CA GLN A 6 -31.53 12.84 16.30
C GLN A 6 -30.01 12.67 16.51
N GLY A 7 -29.28 12.17 15.50
CA GLY A 7 -27.81 12.15 15.48
C GLY A 7 -27.20 12.75 14.23
N PHE A 8 -25.92 13.09 14.33
CA PHE A 8 -25.12 13.73 13.27
C PHE A 8 -23.65 13.72 13.66
N LEU A 9 -22.78 13.81 12.65
CA LEU A 9 -21.38 14.13 12.81
C LEU A 9 -21.20 15.63 12.98
N ASN A 10 -20.41 16.02 13.97
CA ASN A 10 -20.05 17.42 14.22
C ASN A 10 -18.57 17.66 13.87
N PHE A 11 -18.35 18.49 12.85
CA PHE A 11 -17.01 18.92 12.40
C PHE A 11 -16.72 20.33 12.94
N LYS A 12 -15.61 20.49 13.67
CA LYS A 12 -15.13 21.76 14.25
C LYS A 12 -14.08 22.45 13.38
N GLY A 13 -13.80 21.93 12.19
CA GLY A 13 -12.93 22.57 11.20
C GLY A 13 -11.48 22.11 11.23
N GLN A 14 -11.21 20.91 11.76
CA GLN A 14 -9.86 20.28 11.77
C GLN A 14 -9.88 18.77 11.50
N GLU A 15 -11.07 18.20 11.30
CA GLU A 15 -11.27 16.75 11.30
C GLU A 15 -11.37 16.17 9.90
N THR A 16 -10.80 14.97 9.72
CA THR A 16 -10.89 14.21 8.47
C THR A 16 -11.26 12.75 8.79
N ILE A 17 -12.20 12.19 8.03
CA ILE A 17 -12.50 10.75 8.02
C ILE A 17 -12.03 10.22 6.66
N ARG A 18 -10.98 9.39 6.66
CA ARG A 18 -10.44 8.79 5.43
C ARG A 18 -10.98 7.37 5.27
N THR A 19 -11.89 7.17 4.32
CA THR A 19 -12.38 5.82 3.97
C THR A 19 -11.59 5.23 2.81
N LYS A 20 -11.38 6.01 1.74
CA LYS A 20 -10.55 5.68 0.59
C LYS A 20 -10.19 6.96 -0.15
N ASP A 21 -8.96 7.11 -0.62
CA ASP A 21 -8.57 8.33 -1.34
C ASP A 21 -9.35 8.49 -2.66
N LEU A 22 -9.39 7.43 -3.48
CA LEU A 22 -10.27 7.31 -4.66
C LEU A 22 -10.90 5.92 -4.74
N PHE A 23 -12.22 5.86 -4.92
CA PHE A 23 -12.93 4.64 -5.28
C PHE A 23 -12.73 4.33 -6.78
N ARG A 24 -11.62 3.68 -7.11
CA ARG A 24 -11.22 3.36 -8.50
C ARG A 24 -12.24 2.52 -9.28
N ASN A 25 -13.13 1.81 -8.59
CA ASN A 25 -14.23 1.05 -9.17
C ASN A 25 -15.48 1.90 -9.46
N ILE A 26 -15.54 3.13 -8.95
CA ILE A 26 -16.68 4.05 -9.09
C ILE A 26 -16.23 5.23 -9.93
N LYS A 27 -16.57 5.17 -11.22
CA LYS A 27 -16.11 6.16 -12.19
C LYS A 27 -17.22 6.67 -13.08
N ASN A 28 -17.15 7.95 -13.40
CA ASN A 28 -17.95 8.68 -14.38
C ASN A 28 -19.46 8.80 -14.10
N ASN A 29 -20.07 7.83 -13.41
CA ASN A 29 -21.48 7.77 -13.03
C ASN A 29 -21.58 7.35 -11.56
N PHE A 30 -21.99 8.24 -10.66
CA PHE A 30 -22.13 7.97 -9.22
C PHE A 30 -22.88 9.11 -8.53
N THR A 31 -23.30 8.91 -7.29
CA THR A 31 -24.04 9.92 -6.52
C THR A 31 -23.48 10.09 -5.12
N TYR A 32 -23.23 11.34 -4.71
CA TYR A 32 -23.14 11.70 -3.29
C TYR A 32 -24.48 12.21 -2.81
N GLU A 33 -24.90 11.85 -1.61
CA GLU A 33 -26.02 12.52 -0.92
C GLU A 33 -25.74 12.63 0.57
N PHE A 34 -26.15 13.74 1.18
CA PHE A 34 -26.02 13.97 2.62
C PHE A 34 -26.92 15.10 3.09
N TRP A 35 -27.33 15.03 4.35
CA TRP A 35 -27.85 16.18 5.09
C TRP A 35 -26.68 16.98 5.65
N VAL A 36 -26.74 18.30 5.52
CA VAL A 36 -25.70 19.21 6.01
C VAL A 36 -26.30 20.44 6.69
N LYS A 37 -25.63 20.91 7.74
CA LYS A 37 -25.84 22.21 8.36
C LYS A 37 -24.48 22.90 8.57
N PRO A 38 -23.99 23.68 7.58
CA PRO A 38 -22.68 24.34 7.64
C PRO A 38 -22.66 25.48 8.65
N GLN A 39 -21.48 25.82 9.19
CA GLN A 39 -21.29 26.92 10.14
C GLN A 39 -20.39 28.05 9.62
N LYS A 40 -19.67 27.82 8.51
CA LYS A 40 -18.79 28.81 7.88
C LYS A 40 -19.16 29.05 6.43
N GLU A 41 -18.91 30.28 5.99
CA GLU A 41 -18.96 30.64 4.57
C GLU A 41 -17.76 30.04 3.82
N LEU A 42 -17.98 29.71 2.55
CA LEU A 42 -16.90 29.45 1.60
C LEU A 42 -16.65 30.68 0.72
N SER A 43 -15.45 30.77 0.11
CA SER A 43 -15.14 31.83 -0.85
C SER A 43 -15.78 31.56 -2.21
N LEU A 44 -16.77 32.38 -2.60
CA LEU A 44 -17.48 32.29 -3.88
C LEU A 44 -16.87 33.16 -5.01
N SER A 45 -15.91 34.03 -4.70
CA SER A 45 -15.28 34.91 -5.70
C SER A 45 -14.33 34.13 -6.62
N TRP A 46 -14.12 34.68 -7.83
CA TRP A 46 -13.34 34.16 -8.97
C TRP A 46 -14.12 33.34 -10.01
N LYS A 47 -14.92 34.04 -10.83
CA LYS A 47 -15.18 33.62 -12.21
C LYS A 47 -13.93 33.92 -13.04
N SER A 48 -13.37 32.92 -13.69
CA SER A 48 -12.56 33.13 -14.90
C SER A 48 -13.06 32.17 -15.97
N ASP A 49 -13.17 32.66 -17.21
CA ASP A 49 -13.62 31.91 -18.38
C ASP A 49 -12.63 30.80 -18.82
N GLU A 50 -11.67 30.43 -17.96
CA GLU A 50 -10.61 29.44 -18.19
C GLU A 50 -10.50 28.36 -17.09
N GLY A 51 -11.47 28.29 -16.16
CA GLY A 51 -11.66 27.11 -15.30
C GLY A 51 -10.67 26.93 -14.13
N LYS A 52 -9.74 27.85 -13.86
CA LYS A 52 -8.89 27.79 -12.65
C LYS A 52 -9.56 28.48 -11.47
N TYR A 53 -9.84 27.72 -10.42
CA TYR A 53 -10.47 28.19 -9.18
C TYR A 53 -9.50 28.09 -8.01
N SER A 54 -9.53 29.09 -7.14
CA SER A 54 -8.80 29.04 -5.87
C SER A 54 -9.42 27.97 -4.95
N ILE A 55 -8.57 27.15 -4.34
CA ILE A 55 -8.94 26.25 -3.23
C ILE A 55 -8.89 26.96 -1.87
N SER A 56 -8.38 28.21 -1.83
CA SER A 56 -8.33 28.99 -0.60
C SER A 56 -9.74 29.39 -0.17
N GLY A 57 -10.02 29.24 1.14
CA GLY A 57 -11.29 29.61 1.72
C GLY A 57 -12.44 28.64 1.46
N GLN A 58 -12.17 27.42 0.94
CA GLN A 58 -13.17 26.36 0.76
C GLN A 58 -13.45 25.58 2.06
N ARG A 59 -14.57 24.83 2.10
CA ARG A 59 -15.06 24.06 3.25
C ARG A 59 -15.47 22.66 2.77
N PHE A 60 -14.49 21.78 2.56
CA PHE A 60 -14.72 20.50 1.89
C PHE A 60 -15.37 19.46 2.81
N ILE A 61 -16.61 19.09 2.52
CA ILE A 61 -17.23 17.89 3.10
C ILE A 61 -16.62 16.65 2.46
N ILE A 62 -16.43 16.66 1.14
CA ILE A 62 -15.66 15.64 0.42
C ILE A 62 -14.40 16.30 -0.12
N SER A 63 -13.22 15.90 0.34
CA SER A 63 -11.96 16.42 -0.18
C SER A 63 -11.68 15.80 -1.55
N PRO A 64 -11.17 16.57 -2.51
CA PRO A 64 -10.82 16.02 -3.81
C PRO A 64 -9.60 15.09 -3.70
N GLY A 65 -9.81 13.79 -3.92
CA GLY A 65 -8.73 12.79 -3.94
C GLY A 65 -7.76 13.04 -5.11
N LYS A 66 -6.47 12.74 -4.92
CA LYS A 66 -5.42 13.05 -5.91
C LYS A 66 -5.06 11.81 -6.75
N SER A 67 -5.19 11.90 -8.07
CA SER A 67 -4.63 10.88 -8.97
C SER A 67 -3.10 10.89 -8.94
N ALA A 68 -2.46 9.72 -9.07
CA ALA A 68 -1.01 9.59 -9.13
C ALA A 68 -0.44 10.39 -10.31
N ILE A 69 0.82 10.84 -10.21
CA ILE A 69 1.48 11.69 -11.22
C ILE A 69 1.55 11.00 -12.60
N GLU A 70 1.59 9.67 -12.61
CA GLU A 70 1.61 8.82 -13.81
C GLU A 70 0.23 8.68 -14.49
N GLN A 71 -0.85 9.08 -13.82
CA GLN A 71 -2.25 8.94 -14.27
C GLN A 71 -2.83 10.30 -14.67
N LYS A 72 -2.21 10.93 -15.68
CA LYS A 72 -2.52 12.31 -16.09
C LYS A 72 -3.96 12.53 -16.61
N ASP A 73 -4.65 11.47 -16.98
CA ASP A 73 -6.00 11.49 -17.57
C ASP A 73 -7.13 11.14 -16.59
N GLU A 74 -6.84 11.23 -15.29
CA GLU A 74 -7.78 10.86 -14.23
C GLU A 74 -7.94 11.97 -13.19
N SER A 75 -9.15 12.13 -12.65
CA SER A 75 -9.42 13.11 -11.58
C SER A 75 -10.26 12.52 -10.44
N GLY A 76 -10.06 13.03 -9.23
CA GLY A 76 -10.93 12.78 -8.07
C GLY A 76 -11.91 13.92 -7.80
N THR A 77 -13.10 13.62 -7.32
CA THR A 77 -14.12 14.64 -7.00
C THR A 77 -13.99 15.20 -5.59
N GLY A 78 -14.25 16.50 -5.43
CA GLY A 78 -14.42 17.15 -4.12
C GLY A 78 -15.71 17.98 -4.06
N ILE A 79 -16.28 18.13 -2.87
CA ILE A 79 -17.51 18.88 -2.61
C ILE A 79 -17.28 19.81 -1.42
N SER A 80 -17.34 21.11 -1.68
CA SER A 80 -17.23 22.19 -0.71
C SER A 80 -18.62 22.76 -0.43
N VAL A 81 -18.97 22.92 0.85
CA VAL A 81 -20.27 23.45 1.28
C VAL A 81 -20.07 24.44 2.42
N GLY A 82 -20.61 25.65 2.25
CA GLY A 82 -20.63 26.69 3.26
C GLY A 82 -22.04 27.25 3.46
N THR A 83 -22.20 28.15 4.43
CA THR A 83 -23.49 28.82 4.70
C THR A 83 -24.00 29.68 3.56
N ASN A 84 -23.12 30.04 2.60
CA ASN A 84 -23.42 30.89 1.45
C ASN A 84 -23.43 30.15 0.10
N GLY A 85 -23.08 28.87 0.04
CA GLY A 85 -23.14 28.14 -1.23
C GLY A 85 -22.46 26.77 -1.25
N ILE A 86 -22.44 26.19 -2.44
CA ILE A 86 -21.92 24.84 -2.73
C ILE A 86 -20.99 24.93 -3.95
N THR A 87 -19.82 24.30 -3.88
CA THR A 87 -18.90 24.15 -5.03
C THR A 87 -18.41 22.72 -5.19
N VAL A 88 -18.52 22.18 -6.41
CA VAL A 88 -17.99 20.86 -6.80
C VAL A 88 -16.69 21.04 -7.57
N TYR A 89 -15.66 20.34 -7.12
CA TYR A 89 -14.31 20.36 -7.66
C TYR A 89 -13.92 19.01 -8.24
N GLU A 90 -12.97 19.04 -9.17
CA GLU A 90 -12.21 17.86 -9.59
C GLU A 90 -10.71 18.15 -9.53
N HIS A 91 -9.95 17.17 -9.04
CA HIS A 91 -8.51 17.28 -8.89
C HIS A 91 -7.81 16.19 -9.70
N SER A 92 -7.10 16.65 -10.73
CA SER A 92 -6.18 15.83 -11.52
C SER A 92 -4.76 15.93 -10.96
N CYS A 93 -3.80 15.18 -11.51
CA CYS A 93 -2.41 15.20 -11.05
C CYS A 93 -1.77 16.60 -10.94
N ASN A 94 -2.19 17.55 -11.80
CA ASN A 94 -1.55 18.88 -11.94
C ASN A 94 -2.48 20.06 -11.62
N ASP A 95 -3.80 19.85 -11.60
CA ASP A 95 -4.76 20.95 -11.55
C ASP A 95 -6.02 20.57 -10.76
N VAL A 96 -6.54 21.54 -10.01
CA VAL A 96 -7.86 21.50 -9.36
C VAL A 96 -8.78 22.48 -10.09
N PHE A 97 -9.95 22.03 -10.52
CA PHE A 97 -10.93 22.86 -11.24
C PHE A 97 -12.29 22.79 -10.53
N ALA A 98 -13.00 23.91 -10.43
CA ALA A 98 -14.40 23.88 -10.01
C ALA A 98 -15.29 23.73 -11.25
N LEU A 99 -16.19 22.76 -11.20
CA LEU A 99 -17.11 22.45 -12.31
C LEU A 99 -18.52 22.97 -12.09
N LEU A 100 -18.88 23.23 -10.83
CA LEU A 100 -20.21 23.69 -10.45
C LEU A 100 -20.08 24.54 -9.19
N THR A 101 -20.49 25.80 -9.26
CA THR A 101 -20.69 26.67 -8.08
C THR A 101 -22.13 27.13 -8.04
N TYR A 102 -22.79 27.02 -6.88
CA TYR A 102 -24.17 27.42 -6.67
C TYR A 102 -24.28 28.23 -5.37
N GLU A 103 -24.65 29.49 -5.51
CA GLU A 103 -24.86 30.40 -4.39
C GLU A 103 -26.25 30.14 -3.80
N ILE A 104 -26.28 29.79 -2.52
CA ILE A 104 -27.49 29.51 -1.77
C ILE A 104 -27.22 29.74 -0.29
N LYS A 105 -28.17 30.36 0.40
CA LYS A 105 -28.11 30.51 1.84
C LYS A 105 -28.55 29.20 2.52
N ILE A 106 -27.69 28.64 3.36
CA ILE A 106 -27.93 27.39 4.11
C ILE A 106 -27.88 27.72 5.61
N ASP A 107 -29.03 28.03 6.18
CA ASP A 107 -29.18 28.40 7.61
C ASP A 107 -29.60 27.23 8.51
N ASP A 108 -30.08 26.13 7.90
CA ASP A 108 -30.54 24.93 8.61
C ASP A 108 -30.25 23.66 7.78
N TRP A 109 -30.57 22.50 8.36
CA TRP A 109 -30.44 21.20 7.69
C TRP A 109 -30.97 21.24 6.27
N THR A 110 -30.07 20.99 5.33
CA THR A 110 -30.34 20.99 3.90
C THR A 110 -29.79 19.71 3.32
N HIS A 111 -30.60 19.01 2.53
CA HIS A 111 -30.16 17.82 1.83
C HIS A 111 -29.49 18.22 0.51
N ILE A 112 -28.28 17.72 0.29
CA ILE A 112 -27.52 17.93 -0.94
C ILE A 112 -27.32 16.58 -1.59
N ALA A 113 -27.54 16.50 -2.91
CA ALA A 113 -27.07 15.39 -3.72
C ALA A 113 -26.29 15.87 -4.95
N ILE A 114 -25.13 15.28 -5.20
CA ILE A 114 -24.29 15.52 -6.38
C ILE A 114 -24.32 14.25 -7.22
N VAL A 115 -25.04 14.30 -8.35
CA VAL A 115 -25.18 13.19 -9.28
C VAL A 115 -24.22 13.40 -10.45
N TYR A 116 -23.17 12.59 -10.50
CA TYR A 116 -22.33 12.49 -11.68
C TYR A 116 -23.02 11.63 -12.73
N GLU A 117 -23.23 12.19 -13.91
CA GLU A 117 -23.73 11.47 -15.09
C GLU A 117 -22.80 11.77 -16.27
N ASN A 118 -22.14 10.74 -16.80
CA ASN A 118 -21.17 10.82 -17.88
C ASN A 118 -20.16 11.96 -17.67
N LYS A 119 -19.49 11.95 -16.49
CA LYS A 119 -18.45 12.92 -16.08
C LYS A 119 -18.95 14.35 -15.86
N THR A 120 -20.26 14.53 -15.70
CA THR A 120 -20.88 15.84 -15.48
C THR A 120 -21.58 15.86 -14.12
N PRO A 121 -21.20 16.74 -13.19
CA PRO A 121 -21.89 16.87 -11.90
C PRO A 121 -23.22 17.61 -12.06
N ASN A 122 -24.28 17.06 -11.46
CA ASN A 122 -25.60 17.67 -11.35
C ASN A 122 -25.94 17.84 -9.87
N LEU A 123 -26.23 19.07 -9.46
CA LEU A 123 -26.58 19.41 -8.08
C LEU A 123 -28.09 19.37 -7.89
N TYR A 124 -28.50 18.68 -6.83
CA TYR A 124 -29.85 18.65 -6.29
C TYR A 124 -29.82 19.18 -4.85
N VAL A 125 -30.79 20.04 -4.53
CA VAL A 125 -30.98 20.60 -3.18
C VAL A 125 -32.38 20.28 -2.71
N ASN A 126 -32.50 19.67 -1.53
CA ASN A 126 -33.75 19.17 -0.96
C ASN A 126 -34.55 18.30 -1.96
N GLY A 127 -33.81 17.46 -2.69
CA GLY A 127 -34.34 16.53 -3.68
C GLY A 127 -34.69 17.13 -5.04
N ASN A 128 -34.61 18.46 -5.22
CA ASN A 128 -34.93 19.11 -6.50
C ASN A 128 -33.66 19.45 -7.26
N PHE A 129 -33.66 19.24 -8.58
CA PHE A 129 -32.56 19.64 -9.45
C PHE A 129 -32.41 21.17 -9.45
N VAL A 130 -31.19 21.68 -9.26
CA VAL A 130 -30.94 23.14 -9.23
C VAL A 130 -29.87 23.59 -10.21
N LYS A 131 -28.86 22.77 -10.52
CA LYS A 131 -27.78 23.18 -11.42
C LYS A 131 -27.05 22.00 -12.06
N LYS A 132 -26.70 22.15 -13.34
CA LYS A 132 -25.75 21.28 -14.05
C LYS A 132 -24.38 21.95 -14.13
N GLY A 133 -23.32 21.20 -13.87
CA GLY A 133 -21.94 21.64 -13.95
C GLY A 133 -21.31 21.41 -15.32
N LEU A 134 -20.04 21.76 -15.44
CA LEU A 134 -19.23 21.53 -16.64
C LEU A 134 -18.79 20.05 -16.72
N LYS A 135 -18.73 19.51 -17.93
CA LYS A 135 -18.20 18.17 -18.19
C LYS A 135 -16.68 18.22 -18.30
N ASN A 136 -15.98 17.39 -17.54
CA ASN A 136 -14.53 17.29 -17.66
C ASN A 136 -14.11 16.43 -18.88
N THR A 137 -13.02 16.81 -19.53
CA THR A 137 -12.43 16.14 -20.70
C THR A 137 -11.61 14.90 -20.34
N LYS A 138 -11.22 14.73 -19.06
CA LYS A 138 -10.47 13.56 -18.56
C LYS A 138 -11.20 12.23 -18.82
N ASN A 139 -10.46 11.12 -18.92
CA ASN A 139 -11.00 9.82 -19.29
C ASN A 139 -11.83 9.21 -18.16
N ASN A 140 -11.33 9.27 -16.93
CA ASN A 140 -11.98 8.74 -15.74
C ASN A 140 -12.08 9.79 -14.63
N ILE A 141 -13.29 9.99 -14.12
CA ILE A 141 -13.56 10.78 -12.91
C ILE A 141 -13.98 9.82 -11.81
N PHE A 142 -13.28 9.81 -10.68
CA PHE A 142 -13.53 8.89 -9.57
C PHE A 142 -14.17 9.57 -8.37
N ALA A 143 -15.03 8.83 -7.67
CA ALA A 143 -15.51 9.25 -6.37
C ALA A 143 -14.36 9.23 -5.33
N SER A 144 -14.29 10.26 -4.49
CA SER A 144 -13.39 10.39 -3.33
C SER A 144 -14.11 9.95 -2.06
N GLY A 145 -13.39 9.27 -1.16
CA GLY A 145 -13.85 8.88 0.17
C GLY A 145 -13.20 9.66 1.31
N ASN A 146 -12.55 10.79 1.00
CA ASN A 146 -11.97 11.68 2.00
C ASN A 146 -13.04 12.66 2.50
N ILE A 147 -13.47 12.53 3.75
CA ILE A 147 -14.57 13.33 4.31
C ILE A 147 -14.02 14.33 5.33
N GLY A 148 -14.53 15.57 5.36
CA GLY A 148 -14.19 16.59 6.38
C GLY A 148 -13.12 17.61 6.00
N GLY A 149 -12.46 17.44 4.87
CA GLY A 149 -11.43 18.37 4.37
C GLY A 149 -10.01 17.95 4.77
N CYS A 150 -9.01 18.73 4.37
CA CYS A 150 -7.63 18.59 4.82
C CYS A 150 -6.92 19.95 4.80
N GLU A 151 -5.76 20.04 5.46
CA GLU A 151 -5.00 21.29 5.65
C GLU A 151 -4.76 22.07 4.34
N VAL A 152 -4.55 21.38 3.22
CA VAL A 152 -4.27 22.01 1.91
C VAL A 152 -5.54 22.56 1.23
N TYR A 153 -6.70 21.92 1.43
CA TYR A 153 -7.94 22.26 0.72
C TYR A 153 -8.95 23.05 1.56
N GLY A 154 -8.84 23.01 2.89
CA GLY A 154 -9.78 23.62 3.83
C GLY A 154 -10.77 22.60 4.41
N TYR A 155 -10.94 22.68 5.73
CA TYR A 155 -11.81 21.79 6.50
C TYR A 155 -13.27 22.22 6.45
N PHE A 156 -14.18 21.25 6.47
CA PHE A 156 -15.59 21.52 6.72
C PHE A 156 -15.82 21.85 8.19
N GLU A 157 -16.72 22.81 8.45
CA GLU A 157 -17.14 23.17 9.80
C GLU A 157 -18.67 23.23 9.81
N GLY A 158 -19.27 22.37 10.63
CA GLY A 158 -20.72 22.18 10.69
C GLY A 158 -21.13 20.74 10.93
N GLN A 159 -22.41 20.46 10.74
CA GLN A 159 -23.00 19.15 11.03
C GLN A 159 -23.34 18.41 9.74
N VAL A 160 -23.13 17.09 9.73
CA VAL A 160 -23.46 16.21 8.60
C VAL A 160 -24.19 14.98 9.10
N ASN A 161 -25.20 14.52 8.38
CA ASN A 161 -25.82 13.22 8.63
C ASN A 161 -26.22 12.55 7.30
N HIS A 162 -26.44 11.24 7.33
CA HIS A 162 -26.82 10.44 6.17
C HIS A 162 -25.87 10.61 4.97
N LEU A 163 -24.55 10.67 5.23
CA LEU A 163 -23.58 10.81 4.14
C LEU A 163 -23.44 9.48 3.41
N ARG A 164 -23.80 9.50 2.13
CA ARG A 164 -23.87 8.33 1.28
C ARG A 164 -23.15 8.53 -0.04
N ILE A 165 -22.54 7.46 -0.53
CA ILE A 165 -21.95 7.37 -1.86
C ILE A 165 -22.59 6.18 -2.57
N TRP A 166 -23.08 6.41 -3.78
CA TRP A 166 -23.67 5.39 -4.64
C TRP A 166 -22.84 5.22 -5.91
N ASP A 167 -22.68 3.99 -6.41
CA ASP A 167 -21.90 3.69 -7.63
C ASP A 167 -22.65 3.94 -8.95
N TYR A 168 -23.82 4.57 -8.88
CA TYR A 168 -24.64 4.90 -10.04
C TYR A 168 -25.24 6.31 -9.94
N SER A 169 -25.69 6.84 -11.08
CA SER A 169 -26.37 8.13 -11.18
C SER A 169 -27.83 7.98 -10.75
N LYS A 170 -28.21 8.50 -9.58
CA LYS A 170 -29.59 8.43 -9.09
C LYS A 170 -30.51 9.37 -9.86
N SER A 171 -31.72 8.91 -10.14
CA SER A 171 -32.80 9.76 -10.63
C SER A 171 -33.35 10.67 -9.52
N GLU A 172 -33.99 11.78 -9.91
CA GLU A 172 -34.62 12.70 -8.94
C GLU A 172 -35.65 12.00 -8.03
N LYS A 173 -36.36 10.99 -8.57
CA LYS A 173 -37.31 10.19 -7.80
C LYS A 173 -36.62 9.36 -6.71
N GLU A 174 -35.48 8.74 -7.03
CA GLU A 174 -34.69 7.96 -6.08
C GLU A 174 -34.05 8.84 -5.01
N ILE A 175 -33.58 10.03 -5.38
CA ILE A 175 -33.06 11.02 -4.43
C ILE A 175 -34.17 11.36 -3.43
N LYS A 176 -35.34 11.81 -3.91
CA LYS A 176 -36.50 12.15 -3.07
C LYS A 176 -36.96 10.99 -2.19
N PHE A 177 -36.87 9.75 -2.70
CA PHE A 177 -37.28 8.56 -1.97
C PHE A 177 -36.31 8.17 -0.84
N HIS A 178 -35.00 8.43 -0.99
CA HIS A 178 -33.97 8.07 -0.03
C HIS A 178 -33.60 9.21 0.94
N THR A 179 -33.96 10.47 0.65
CA THR A 179 -33.59 11.67 1.44
C THR A 179 -33.68 11.47 2.96
N ASP A 180 -34.82 11.01 3.46
CA ASP A 180 -35.13 10.92 4.89
C ASP A 180 -35.13 9.48 5.44
N LYS A 181 -34.83 8.50 4.58
CA LYS A 181 -34.85 7.10 4.99
C LYS A 181 -33.58 6.75 5.73
N TYR A 182 -33.70 6.08 6.86
CA TYR A 182 -32.58 5.34 7.42
C TYR A 182 -32.32 4.13 6.51
N LEU A 183 -31.07 3.99 6.07
CA LEU A 183 -30.64 2.92 5.19
C LEU A 183 -29.81 1.92 5.98
N ASN A 184 -29.98 0.62 5.71
CA ASN A 184 -29.30 -0.44 6.42
C ASN A 184 -27.84 -0.61 5.96
N GLY A 185 -27.43 0.13 4.93
CA GLY A 185 -26.11 0.02 4.30
C GLY A 185 -26.06 -1.10 3.27
N ASP A 186 -27.18 -1.79 3.07
CA ASP A 186 -27.26 -2.98 2.25
C ASP A 186 -27.84 -2.75 0.84
N GLU A 187 -28.28 -1.53 0.57
CA GLU A 187 -28.98 -1.15 -0.64
C GLU A 187 -28.09 -1.32 -1.88
N GLN A 188 -28.69 -1.81 -2.97
CA GLN A 188 -27.96 -2.05 -4.21
C GLN A 188 -27.34 -0.76 -4.75
N GLY A 189 -26.04 -0.80 -5.00
CA GLY A 189 -25.25 0.35 -5.47
C GLY A 189 -24.85 1.34 -4.37
N LEU A 190 -25.21 1.11 -3.10
CA LEU A 190 -24.73 1.91 -1.97
C LEU A 190 -23.32 1.44 -1.59
N ILE A 191 -22.38 2.37 -1.55
CA ILE A 191 -20.94 2.11 -1.36
C ILE A 191 -20.48 2.55 0.02
N LEU A 192 -21.00 3.69 0.47
CA LEU A 192 -20.72 4.23 1.79
C LEU A 192 -22.04 4.73 2.37
N ASN A 193 -22.28 4.46 3.65
CA ASN A 193 -23.48 4.90 4.36
C ASN A 193 -23.09 5.28 5.80
N LEU A 194 -22.94 6.57 6.05
CA LEU A 194 -22.62 7.13 7.37
C LEU A 194 -23.89 7.72 7.98
N ASN A 195 -24.57 6.92 8.81
CA ASN A 195 -25.75 7.32 9.58
C ASN A 195 -25.39 7.37 11.07
N TYR A 196 -25.84 8.40 11.77
CA TYR A 196 -25.61 8.56 13.20
C TYR A 196 -26.93 8.78 13.93
N GLU A 197 -27.16 8.00 14.97
CA GLU A 197 -28.39 8.03 15.78
C GLU A 197 -28.29 9.00 16.96
N LYS A 198 -27.07 9.43 17.33
CA LYS A 198 -26.79 10.44 18.36
C LYS A 198 -25.76 11.47 17.87
N PRO A 199 -25.75 12.71 18.40
CA PRO A 199 -24.72 13.69 18.08
C PRO A 199 -23.36 13.13 18.45
N THR A 200 -22.45 13.08 17.48
CA THR A 200 -21.13 12.49 17.61
C THR A 200 -20.11 13.54 17.21
N ASP A 201 -19.35 14.04 18.18
CA ASP A 201 -18.17 14.86 17.92
C ASP A 201 -17.11 13.98 17.28
N ILE A 202 -16.48 14.49 16.22
CA ILE A 202 -15.31 13.82 15.64
C ILE A 202 -14.14 14.13 16.58
N GLN A 203 -13.98 13.30 17.62
CA GLN A 203 -12.74 13.30 18.38
C GLN A 203 -11.66 12.82 17.42
N SER A 204 -10.57 13.58 17.29
CA SER A 204 -9.33 13.06 16.72
C SER A 204 -9.13 11.66 17.30
N ILE A 205 -9.14 10.62 16.45
CA ILE A 205 -8.75 9.28 16.86
C ILE A 205 -7.22 9.32 17.07
N SER A 206 -6.83 10.03 18.13
CA SER A 206 -5.62 9.86 18.90
C SER A 206 -6.01 8.85 19.98
N ASN A 207 -5.59 7.59 19.82
CA ASN A 207 -5.64 6.64 20.92
C ASN A 207 -4.63 7.09 21.96
N THR A 208 -5.09 7.85 22.95
CA THR A 208 -4.49 7.90 24.28
C THR A 208 -5.52 7.35 25.25
N ASN A 209 -5.40 6.07 25.56
CA ASN A 209 -5.72 5.52 26.86
C ASN A 209 -4.63 4.49 27.14
N GLU A 210 -3.57 4.96 27.80
CA GLU A 210 -2.81 4.13 28.72
C GLU A 210 -3.74 3.75 29.87
N GLU A 211 -4.04 2.47 30.00
CA GLU A 211 -4.06 1.70 31.25
C GLU A 211 -4.66 0.31 30.96
N ALA A 212 -3.77 -0.65 30.66
CA ALA A 212 -3.90 -2.06 30.98
C ALA A 212 -2.54 -2.72 30.69
N ASP A 213 -1.59 -2.51 31.61
CA ASP A 213 -0.40 -3.36 31.70
C ASP A 213 -0.78 -4.74 32.23
N GLU A 214 0.01 -5.74 31.82
CA GLU A 214 0.02 -7.15 32.22
C GLU A 214 -0.94 -8.12 31.51
N LEU A 215 -0.59 -8.49 30.28
CA LEU A 215 -0.60 -9.89 29.78
C LEU A 215 0.34 -10.00 28.56
N SER A 216 1.64 -9.85 28.84
CA SER A 216 2.73 -9.99 27.88
C SER A 216 3.03 -11.47 27.60
N PHE A 217 2.71 -11.96 26.39
CA PHE A 217 3.56 -12.87 25.59
C PHE A 217 2.95 -13.23 24.22
N LEU A 218 1.64 -13.00 24.00
CA LEU A 218 0.90 -13.48 22.81
C LEU A 218 0.53 -12.41 21.76
N ASN A 219 0.84 -11.13 22.00
CA ASN A 219 0.47 -9.99 21.12
C ASN A 219 1.62 -9.45 20.22
N ASP A 220 2.73 -10.20 20.08
CA ASP A 220 3.93 -9.75 19.36
C ASP A 220 4.12 -10.38 17.97
N SER A 221 3.06 -10.46 17.17
CA SER A 221 3.14 -11.06 15.84
C SER A 221 3.39 -10.06 14.72
N ILE A 222 4.05 -10.55 13.68
CA ILE A 222 4.29 -9.84 12.44
C ILE A 222 2.96 -9.40 11.80
N LEU A 223 1.89 -10.19 11.96
CA LEU A 223 0.59 -9.90 11.36
C LEU A 223 -0.13 -8.70 11.97
N ASP A 224 0.13 -8.37 13.25
CA ASP A 224 -0.46 -7.19 13.89
C ASP A 224 0.02 -5.87 13.22
N GLN A 225 1.09 -5.93 12.43
CA GLN A 225 1.61 -4.81 11.63
C GLN A 225 0.83 -4.54 10.36
N PHE A 226 0.24 -5.57 9.74
CA PHE A 226 -0.43 -5.45 8.43
C PHE A 226 -1.85 -4.85 8.53
N SER A 227 -2.00 -3.86 9.41
CA SER A 227 -3.23 -3.22 9.87
C SER A 227 -4.39 -3.36 8.88
N LEU A 228 -5.36 -4.19 9.24
CA LEU A 228 -6.73 -3.99 8.78
C LEU A 228 -7.43 -3.19 9.87
N GLU A 229 -8.01 -2.07 9.48
CA GLU A 229 -9.09 -1.39 10.24
C GLU A 229 -10.31 -2.30 10.47
N ILE A 230 -10.29 -3.53 9.94
CA ILE A 230 -11.33 -4.56 10.10
C ILE A 230 -11.09 -5.46 11.33
N PHE A 231 -9.88 -5.50 11.91
CA PHE A 231 -9.62 -6.29 13.11
C PHE A 231 -9.78 -5.43 14.37
N ASN A 232 -11.02 -5.31 14.84
CA ASN A 232 -11.31 -4.80 16.18
C ASN A 232 -10.50 -5.58 17.23
N GLU A 233 -9.93 -4.84 18.19
CA GLU A 233 -9.26 -5.40 19.38
C GLU A 233 -10.19 -6.21 20.29
N LEU A 234 -11.49 -6.28 19.97
CA LEU A 234 -12.53 -7.01 20.69
C LEU A 234 -12.70 -8.48 20.24
N ASN A 235 -11.93 -8.96 19.26
CA ASN A 235 -12.08 -10.31 18.69
C ASN A 235 -10.96 -11.29 19.12
N TYR A 236 -10.28 -11.02 20.22
CA TYR A 236 -9.19 -11.88 20.70
C TYR A 236 -9.70 -13.05 21.54
N VAL A 237 -9.11 -14.21 21.32
CA VAL A 237 -9.36 -15.43 22.10
C VAL A 237 -7.99 -16.03 22.42
N GLU A 238 -7.53 -15.88 23.65
CA GLU A 238 -6.20 -16.32 24.07
C GLU A 238 -6.04 -17.84 23.99
N TYR A 239 -4.84 -18.30 23.64
CA TYR A 239 -4.53 -19.73 23.66
C TYR A 239 -4.16 -20.15 25.08
N ASN A 240 -5.00 -20.97 25.71
CA ASN A 240 -4.79 -21.38 27.10
C ASN A 240 -4.58 -22.90 27.16
N ASN A 241 -3.32 -23.32 27.23
CA ASN A 241 -2.94 -24.72 27.37
C ASN A 241 -3.57 -25.39 28.61
N ASN A 242 -3.91 -24.62 29.65
CA ASN A 242 -4.54 -25.18 30.85
C ASN A 242 -5.99 -25.64 30.59
N LEU A 243 -6.68 -25.05 29.60
CA LEU A 243 -8.05 -25.47 29.23
C LEU A 243 -8.06 -26.70 28.32
N LEU A 244 -6.94 -27.00 27.65
CA LEU A 244 -6.80 -28.16 26.77
C LEU A 244 -6.46 -29.44 27.54
N GLN A 245 -5.95 -29.30 28.77
CA GLN A 245 -5.67 -30.44 29.64
C GLN A 245 -6.97 -31.18 29.94
N ASP A 246 -6.98 -32.50 29.72
CA ASP A 246 -8.14 -33.39 29.87
C ASP A 246 -9.32 -33.16 28.91
N THR A 247 -9.23 -32.22 27.96
CA THR A 247 -10.27 -32.03 26.93
C THR A 247 -10.37 -33.27 26.03
N VAL A 248 -11.60 -33.78 25.88
CA VAL A 248 -11.95 -34.81 24.91
C VAL A 248 -12.80 -34.20 23.81
N VAL A 249 -12.53 -34.56 22.55
CA VAL A 249 -13.28 -34.08 21.39
C VAL A 249 -13.92 -35.24 20.64
N ASP A 250 -15.02 -34.98 19.93
CA ASP A 250 -15.71 -36.02 19.16
C ASP A 250 -15.50 -35.80 17.66
N VAL A 251 -14.73 -36.65 17.00
CA VAL A 251 -14.43 -36.53 15.56
C VAL A 251 -15.44 -37.37 14.78
N ILE A 252 -16.21 -36.72 13.89
CA ILE A 252 -17.27 -37.37 13.10
C ILE A 252 -16.87 -37.36 11.63
N ILE A 253 -16.80 -38.55 11.02
CA ILE A 253 -16.42 -38.75 9.62
C ILE A 253 -17.53 -39.50 8.88
N PRO A 254 -18.25 -38.86 7.95
CA PRO A 254 -19.16 -39.53 7.04
C PRO A 254 -18.37 -40.14 5.88
N ILE A 255 -18.69 -41.39 5.55
CA ILE A 255 -17.96 -42.19 4.57
C ILE A 255 -18.94 -42.74 3.55
N TYR A 256 -18.74 -42.38 2.29
CA TYR A 256 -19.43 -42.99 1.15
C TYR A 256 -18.42 -43.22 0.03
N ASN A 257 -17.97 -44.47 -0.12
CA ASN A 257 -16.92 -44.88 -1.04
C ASN A 257 -15.58 -44.14 -0.79
N GLY A 258 -14.69 -44.11 -1.80
CA GLY A 258 -13.42 -43.38 -1.69
C GLY A 258 -12.41 -44.04 -0.75
N TYR A 259 -12.17 -45.34 -0.91
CA TYR A 259 -11.28 -46.13 -0.05
C TYR A 259 -9.92 -45.48 0.21
N GLU A 260 -9.21 -45.07 -0.84
CA GLU A 260 -7.86 -44.48 -0.71
C GLU A 260 -7.86 -43.14 0.03
N PHE A 261 -8.94 -42.38 -0.07
CA PHE A 261 -9.09 -41.09 0.61
C PHE A 261 -9.45 -41.31 2.08
N THR A 262 -10.45 -42.17 2.34
CA THR A 262 -10.88 -42.54 3.69
C THR A 262 -9.72 -43.12 4.51
N LYS A 263 -8.91 -43.99 3.88
CA LYS A 263 -7.73 -44.56 4.50
C LYS A 263 -6.72 -43.49 4.90
N ARG A 264 -6.37 -42.58 3.99
CA ARG A 264 -5.43 -41.48 4.27
C ARG A 264 -5.95 -40.52 5.33
N CYS A 265 -7.25 -40.21 5.30
CA CYS A 265 -7.90 -39.39 6.32
C CYS A 265 -7.70 -39.99 7.72
N ILE A 266 -8.05 -41.26 7.90
CA ILE A 266 -7.91 -41.95 9.19
C ILE A 266 -6.44 -42.12 9.59
N GLU A 267 -5.56 -42.45 8.65
CA GLU A 267 -4.11 -42.54 8.90
C GLU A 267 -3.53 -41.19 9.35
N SER A 268 -3.95 -40.08 8.73
CA SER A 268 -3.53 -38.73 9.13
C SER A 268 -3.97 -38.42 10.56
N ILE A 269 -5.20 -38.81 10.96
CA ILE A 269 -5.68 -38.66 12.34
C ILE A 269 -4.83 -39.48 13.30
N TYR A 270 -4.57 -40.75 12.98
CA TYR A 270 -3.81 -41.65 13.85
C TYR A 270 -2.37 -41.15 14.08
N ASN A 271 -1.78 -40.49 13.08
CA ASN A 271 -0.42 -39.98 13.15
C ASN A 271 -0.32 -38.59 13.79
N ASN A 272 -1.35 -37.74 13.67
CA ASN A 272 -1.25 -36.31 13.98
C ASN A 272 -2.16 -35.85 15.13
N ALA A 273 -3.16 -36.63 15.53
CA ALA A 273 -4.10 -36.28 16.60
C ALA A 273 -3.46 -36.40 17.99
N ASP A 274 -3.64 -35.36 18.78
CA ASP A 274 -2.86 -35.12 19.99
C ASP A 274 -3.71 -34.80 21.23
N LEU A 275 -4.94 -34.31 21.03
CA LEU A 275 -5.96 -34.34 22.09
C LEU A 275 -6.52 -35.74 22.23
N GLN A 276 -7.07 -36.04 23.42
CA GLN A 276 -7.89 -37.22 23.58
C GLN A 276 -9.16 -37.06 22.74
N PHE A 277 -9.55 -38.09 21.99
CA PHE A 277 -10.72 -38.00 21.10
C PHE A 277 -11.49 -39.31 21.01
N ASN A 278 -12.78 -39.18 20.68
CA ASN A 278 -13.61 -40.27 20.22
C ASN A 278 -13.77 -40.16 18.71
N LEU A 279 -13.70 -41.27 17.99
CA LEU A 279 -13.80 -41.32 16.54
C LEU A 279 -15.08 -42.02 16.11
N PHE A 280 -15.96 -41.30 15.41
CA PHE A 280 -17.23 -41.77 14.90
C PHE A 280 -17.15 -41.87 13.38
N LEU A 281 -17.08 -43.11 12.88
CA LEU A 281 -17.02 -43.42 11.45
C LEU A 281 -18.42 -43.85 10.99
N ILE A 282 -19.07 -43.02 10.18
CA ILE A 282 -20.43 -43.25 9.70
C ILE A 282 -20.36 -43.71 8.24
N ASN A 283 -20.36 -45.03 8.01
CA ASN A 283 -20.43 -45.61 6.68
C ASN A 283 -21.85 -45.51 6.14
N ASP A 284 -22.06 -44.60 5.20
CA ASP A 284 -23.36 -44.29 4.61
C ASP A 284 -23.70 -45.21 3.42
N ALA A 285 -23.68 -46.52 3.68
CA ALA A 285 -23.91 -47.57 2.70
C ALA A 285 -22.94 -47.51 1.49
N SER A 286 -21.64 -47.46 1.76
CA SER A 286 -20.61 -47.55 0.71
C SER A 286 -20.77 -48.82 -0.13
N THR A 287 -20.67 -48.67 -1.44
CA THR A 287 -20.73 -49.77 -2.42
C THR A 287 -19.36 -50.40 -2.68
N ASP A 288 -18.27 -49.70 -2.34
CA ASP A 288 -16.91 -50.25 -2.35
C ASP A 288 -16.72 -51.17 -1.14
N GLU A 289 -16.74 -52.48 -1.37
CA GLU A 289 -16.65 -53.52 -0.33
C GLU A 289 -15.41 -53.36 0.56
N ARG A 290 -14.31 -52.79 0.02
CA ARG A 290 -13.06 -52.55 0.76
C ARG A 290 -13.25 -51.57 1.92
N ILE A 291 -14.23 -50.66 1.85
CA ILE A 291 -14.54 -49.72 2.94
C ILE A 291 -15.02 -50.48 4.17
N GLY A 292 -15.98 -51.39 4.01
CA GLY A 292 -16.54 -52.17 5.12
C GLY A 292 -15.45 -52.97 5.84
N ASP A 293 -14.69 -53.74 5.07
CA ASP A 293 -13.57 -54.54 5.60
C ASP A 293 -12.52 -53.66 6.28
N PHE A 294 -12.20 -52.50 5.69
CA PHE A 294 -11.23 -51.58 6.28
C PHE A 294 -11.67 -51.03 7.62
N LEU A 295 -12.94 -50.58 7.72
CA LEU A 295 -13.49 -50.06 8.95
C LEU A 295 -13.52 -51.12 10.06
N GLU A 296 -13.98 -52.33 9.74
CA GLU A 296 -13.98 -53.43 10.71
C GLU A 296 -12.56 -53.81 11.16
N ASN A 297 -11.59 -53.81 10.24
CA ASN A 297 -10.19 -54.05 10.57
C ASN A 297 -9.60 -53.01 11.53
N LEU A 298 -10.08 -51.75 11.53
CA LEU A 298 -9.62 -50.72 12.48
C LEU A 298 -9.89 -51.12 13.95
N LYS A 299 -10.93 -51.90 14.23
CA LYS A 299 -11.23 -52.38 15.60
C LYS A 299 -10.13 -53.30 16.15
N SER A 300 -9.41 -53.98 15.26
CA SER A 300 -8.34 -54.94 15.62
C SER A 300 -6.93 -54.34 15.56
N LYS A 301 -6.77 -53.18 14.92
CA LYS A 301 -5.47 -52.49 14.81
C LYS A 301 -5.10 -51.81 16.12
N LYS A 302 -3.79 -51.65 16.34
CA LYS A 302 -3.28 -50.84 17.44
C LYS A 302 -3.70 -49.38 17.25
N SER A 303 -4.60 -48.90 18.10
CA SER A 303 -5.06 -47.51 18.11
C SER A 303 -4.01 -46.57 18.73
N PRO A 304 -4.00 -45.29 18.34
CA PRO A 304 -3.16 -44.28 19.00
C PRO A 304 -3.62 -44.07 20.45
N GLN A 305 -2.70 -43.69 21.32
CA GLN A 305 -3.00 -43.45 22.76
C GLN A 305 -4.00 -42.30 22.97
N SER A 306 -4.13 -41.40 21.99
CA SER A 306 -5.11 -40.31 21.98
C SER A 306 -6.55 -40.78 21.68
N LEU A 307 -6.76 -41.97 21.11
CA LEU A 307 -8.09 -42.48 20.80
C LEU A 307 -8.73 -43.15 22.03
N LYS A 308 -9.78 -42.53 22.59
CA LYS A 308 -10.55 -43.07 23.72
C LYS A 308 -11.60 -44.09 23.30
N ASN A 309 -12.30 -43.82 22.20
CA ASN A 309 -13.37 -44.69 21.71
C ASN A 309 -13.46 -44.65 20.19
N LEU A 310 -13.66 -45.82 19.58
CA LEU A 310 -13.92 -45.98 18.14
C LEU A 310 -15.35 -46.49 17.96
N VAL A 311 -16.20 -45.67 17.34
CA VAL A 311 -17.60 -46.01 17.04
C VAL A 311 -17.75 -46.09 15.53
N ILE A 312 -18.15 -47.26 15.03
CA ILE A 312 -18.38 -47.50 13.60
C ILE A 312 -19.85 -47.80 13.41
N ILE A 313 -20.49 -47.06 12.49
CA ILE A 313 -21.91 -47.14 12.20
C ILE A 313 -22.08 -47.39 10.71
N HIS A 314 -22.81 -48.45 10.39
CA HIS A 314 -23.22 -48.76 9.03
C HIS A 314 -24.70 -48.36 8.86
N ASN A 315 -24.98 -47.55 7.84
CA ASN A 315 -26.34 -47.30 7.40
C ASN A 315 -26.77 -48.37 6.38
N ASP A 316 -28.02 -48.81 6.44
CA ASP A 316 -28.56 -49.80 5.50
C ASP A 316 -28.75 -49.24 4.07
N LYS A 317 -28.82 -47.92 3.94
CA LYS A 317 -28.97 -47.19 2.68
C LYS A 317 -28.25 -45.85 2.76
N ASN A 318 -27.86 -45.29 1.61
CA ASN A 318 -27.25 -43.97 1.53
C ASN A 318 -28.27 -42.89 1.93
N LEU A 319 -28.06 -42.29 3.10
CA LEU A 319 -28.89 -41.24 3.68
C LEU A 319 -28.45 -39.84 3.24
N GLY A 320 -27.22 -39.71 2.73
CA GLY A 320 -26.58 -38.44 2.39
C GLY A 320 -25.76 -37.87 3.56
N TYR A 321 -25.02 -36.81 3.25
CA TYR A 321 -24.07 -36.19 4.17
C TYR A 321 -24.75 -35.69 5.46
N VAL A 322 -25.82 -34.89 5.32
CA VAL A 322 -26.49 -34.22 6.46
C VAL A 322 -27.00 -35.24 7.48
N LYS A 323 -27.70 -36.28 7.03
CA LYS A 323 -28.27 -37.33 7.90
C LYS A 323 -27.18 -38.17 8.57
N SER A 324 -26.11 -38.46 7.86
CA SER A 324 -24.96 -39.19 8.40
C SER A 324 -24.25 -38.39 9.49
N ILE A 325 -24.01 -37.10 9.26
CA ILE A 325 -23.47 -36.19 10.27
C ILE A 325 -24.40 -36.05 11.46
N ASN A 326 -25.70 -35.81 11.24
CA ASN A 326 -26.70 -35.69 12.32
C ASN A 326 -26.74 -36.95 13.20
N LYS A 327 -26.64 -38.14 12.61
CA LYS A 327 -26.54 -39.40 13.38
C LYS A 327 -25.31 -39.41 14.29
N GLY A 328 -24.16 -38.91 13.82
CA GLY A 328 -22.98 -38.70 14.66
C GLY A 328 -23.20 -37.63 15.74
N LEU A 329 -23.78 -36.48 15.39
CA LEU A 329 -24.03 -35.37 16.32
C LEU A 329 -24.95 -35.75 17.49
N LEU A 330 -25.89 -36.67 17.26
CA LEU A 330 -26.81 -37.19 18.27
C LEU A 330 -26.15 -38.21 19.22
N LEU A 331 -25.03 -38.82 18.83
CA LEU A 331 -24.30 -39.81 19.63
C LEU A 331 -23.12 -39.21 20.40
N THR A 332 -22.84 -37.93 20.17
CA THR A 332 -21.67 -37.22 20.67
C THR A 332 -22.07 -36.27 21.79
N THR A 333 -21.23 -36.16 22.82
CA THR A 333 -21.49 -35.32 24.00
C THR A 333 -20.42 -34.25 24.18
N ASN A 334 -19.25 -34.42 23.58
CA ASN A 334 -18.19 -33.41 23.59
C ASN A 334 -18.37 -32.44 22.40
N HIS A 335 -17.47 -31.45 22.31
CA HIS A 335 -17.36 -30.57 21.16
C HIS A 335 -17.02 -31.38 19.89
N PRO A 336 -17.88 -31.41 18.86
CA PRO A 336 -17.61 -32.23 17.70
C PRO A 336 -16.69 -31.52 16.69
N ILE A 337 -15.84 -32.29 16.03
CA ILE A 337 -15.08 -31.89 14.84
C ILE A 337 -15.62 -32.70 13.67
N LEU A 338 -16.28 -32.01 12.73
CA LEU A 338 -16.72 -32.60 11.48
C LEU A 338 -15.53 -32.66 10.53
N LEU A 339 -15.35 -33.81 9.89
CA LEU A 339 -14.26 -34.01 8.94
C LEU A 339 -14.73 -34.89 7.79
N ASN A 340 -14.62 -34.41 6.55
CA ASN A 340 -14.90 -35.24 5.38
C ASN A 340 -13.86 -36.36 5.24
N SER A 341 -14.28 -37.49 4.68
CA SER A 341 -13.42 -38.66 4.46
C SER A 341 -12.31 -38.45 3.41
N ASP A 342 -12.31 -37.32 2.71
CA ASP A 342 -11.31 -36.93 1.70
C ASP A 342 -10.39 -35.79 2.16
N THR A 343 -10.19 -35.69 3.47
CA THR A 343 -9.30 -34.72 4.10
C THR A 343 -8.08 -35.39 4.72
N GLU A 344 -7.01 -34.63 4.90
CA GLU A 344 -5.85 -35.04 5.70
C GLU A 344 -5.55 -33.93 6.71
N ILE A 345 -5.30 -34.27 7.97
CA ILE A 345 -4.99 -33.30 9.03
C ILE A 345 -3.47 -33.20 9.28
N SER A 346 -3.03 -32.02 9.71
CA SER A 346 -1.67 -31.74 10.17
C SER A 346 -1.52 -31.95 11.70
N PRO A 347 -0.28 -32.06 12.23
CA PRO A 347 -0.01 -32.18 13.67
C PRO A 347 -0.75 -31.13 14.50
N HIS A 348 -1.28 -31.50 15.67
CA HIS A 348 -1.94 -30.56 16.59
C HIS A 348 -3.19 -29.86 16.01
N CYS A 349 -3.79 -30.39 14.93
CA CYS A 349 -4.97 -29.81 14.30
C CYS A 349 -6.16 -29.69 15.28
N PHE A 350 -6.51 -30.76 15.99
CA PHE A 350 -7.69 -30.77 16.86
C PHE A 350 -7.63 -29.74 17.98
N ARG A 351 -6.48 -29.59 18.65
CA ARG A 351 -6.34 -28.56 19.68
C ARG A 351 -6.45 -27.15 19.13
N ARG A 352 -5.92 -26.89 17.92
CA ARG A 352 -5.98 -25.56 17.30
C ARG A 352 -7.40 -25.21 16.88
N LEU A 353 -8.18 -26.19 16.42
CA LEU A 353 -9.60 -26.01 16.09
C LEU A 353 -10.48 -25.81 17.32
N ILE A 354 -10.21 -26.51 18.43
CA ILE A 354 -11.09 -26.51 19.61
C ILE A 354 -10.75 -25.41 20.60
N ASN A 355 -9.48 -24.98 20.68
CA ASN A 355 -9.07 -23.94 21.63
C ASN A 355 -9.95 -22.67 21.57
N PRO A 356 -10.29 -22.11 20.39
CA PRO A 356 -11.13 -20.91 20.35
C PRO A 356 -12.50 -21.11 21.01
N ILE A 357 -13.11 -22.28 20.85
CA ILE A 357 -14.40 -22.63 21.46
C ILE A 357 -14.28 -22.71 22.99
N LEU A 358 -13.17 -23.24 23.51
CA LEU A 358 -12.97 -23.40 24.95
C LEU A 358 -12.77 -22.06 25.67
N VAL A 359 -12.17 -21.10 24.99
CA VAL A 359 -11.79 -19.81 25.57
C VAL A 359 -12.90 -18.75 25.37
N ASN A 360 -13.74 -18.91 24.34
CA ASN A 360 -14.85 -18.00 24.08
C ASN A 360 -16.13 -18.78 23.71
N ASP A 361 -17.09 -18.77 24.64
CA ASP A 361 -18.37 -19.46 24.50
C ASP A 361 -19.28 -18.87 23.41
N LYS A 362 -18.97 -17.65 22.91
CA LYS A 362 -19.66 -17.05 21.77
C LYS A 362 -19.24 -17.65 20.42
N ILE A 363 -18.17 -18.45 20.37
CA ILE A 363 -17.76 -19.10 19.14
C ILE A 363 -18.66 -20.31 18.87
N SER A 364 -19.36 -20.29 17.74
CA SER A 364 -20.21 -21.40 17.29
C SER A 364 -19.45 -22.42 16.47
N SER A 365 -18.61 -21.96 15.54
CA SER A 365 -17.82 -22.83 14.66
C SER A 365 -16.42 -22.30 14.41
N VAL A 366 -15.51 -23.23 14.14
CA VAL A 366 -14.11 -22.95 13.79
C VAL A 366 -13.74 -23.73 12.53
N THR A 367 -13.29 -23.03 11.50
CA THR A 367 -12.85 -23.58 10.20
C THR A 367 -11.34 -23.33 10.02
N PRO A 368 -10.54 -24.28 9.50
CA PRO A 368 -9.13 -24.05 9.17
C PRO A 368 -8.95 -23.48 7.76
N PHE A 369 -7.73 -23.03 7.43
CA PHE A 369 -7.34 -22.88 6.03
C PHE A 369 -7.27 -24.23 5.33
N SER A 370 -7.48 -24.25 4.01
CA SER A 370 -7.33 -25.45 3.18
C SER A 370 -6.98 -25.08 1.74
N ASN A 371 -6.48 -26.04 0.98
CA ASN A 371 -6.27 -25.89 -0.45
C ASN A 371 -7.59 -25.74 -1.23
N SER A 372 -8.69 -26.27 -0.71
CA SER A 372 -10.02 -26.24 -1.34
C SER A 372 -11.10 -25.99 -0.27
N ALA A 373 -11.36 -24.72 0.04
CA ALA A 373 -12.33 -24.32 1.05
C ALA A 373 -12.97 -22.94 0.79
N THR A 374 -13.22 -22.60 -0.47
CA THR A 374 -13.91 -21.37 -0.89
C THR A 374 -13.33 -20.10 -0.23
N ILE A 375 -14.05 -19.50 0.73
CA ILE A 375 -13.66 -18.30 1.48
C ILE A 375 -12.50 -18.54 2.46
N CYS A 376 -12.11 -19.80 2.68
CA CYS A 376 -10.96 -20.22 3.48
C CYS A 376 -9.87 -20.89 2.61
N SER A 377 -9.90 -20.71 1.29
CA SER A 377 -8.90 -21.26 0.37
C SER A 377 -7.54 -20.56 0.47
N TYR A 378 -6.47 -21.35 0.38
CA TYR A 378 -5.07 -20.93 0.29
C TYR A 378 -4.33 -21.78 -0.76
N PRO A 379 -3.38 -21.24 -1.53
CA PRO A 379 -2.91 -19.86 -1.58
C PRO A 379 -3.83 -18.87 -2.30
N ASN A 380 -4.64 -19.32 -3.25
CA ASN A 380 -5.51 -18.45 -4.04
C ASN A 380 -6.94 -18.51 -3.52
N PHE A 381 -7.51 -17.33 -3.30
CA PHE A 381 -8.83 -17.14 -2.72
C PHE A 381 -9.91 -17.63 -3.68
N LEU A 382 -10.95 -18.30 -3.16
CA LEU A 382 -12.08 -18.85 -3.92
C LEU A 382 -11.69 -19.86 -5.02
N GLN A 383 -10.51 -20.46 -4.91
CA GLN A 383 -10.03 -21.46 -5.86
C GLN A 383 -9.75 -22.79 -5.17
N ASP A 384 -9.81 -23.86 -5.96
CA ASP A 384 -9.19 -25.13 -5.60
C ASP A 384 -7.72 -25.05 -5.97
N ASN A 385 -6.86 -25.28 -4.98
CA ASN A 385 -5.43 -25.15 -5.12
C ASN A 385 -4.77 -26.53 -5.02
N GLU A 386 -3.65 -26.67 -5.72
CA GLU A 386 -2.64 -27.67 -5.36
C GLU A 386 -1.89 -27.21 -4.11
N LEU A 387 -1.24 -28.16 -3.42
CA LEU A 387 -0.33 -27.79 -2.34
C LEU A 387 0.82 -26.96 -2.93
N PRO A 388 1.18 -25.83 -2.30
CA PRO A 388 2.14 -24.91 -2.86
C PRO A 388 3.56 -25.50 -2.83
N TYR A 389 4.34 -25.17 -3.87
CA TYR A 389 5.79 -25.43 -3.91
C TYR A 389 6.22 -26.89 -3.73
N ASP A 390 5.40 -27.85 -4.15
CA ASP A 390 5.63 -29.30 -4.02
C ASP A 390 5.78 -29.78 -2.56
N MET A 391 5.29 -28.97 -1.61
CA MET A 391 5.29 -29.28 -0.18
C MET A 391 4.19 -30.29 0.16
N ASN A 392 4.44 -31.11 1.18
CA ASN A 392 3.40 -31.92 1.82
C ASN A 392 2.61 -31.10 2.85
N ILE A 393 1.48 -31.64 3.32
CA ILE A 393 0.58 -30.94 4.25
C ILE A 393 1.28 -30.48 5.55
N ASN A 394 2.17 -31.30 6.12
CA ASN A 394 2.85 -30.96 7.37
C ASN A 394 3.84 -29.82 7.16
N GLU A 395 4.52 -29.79 6.01
CA GLU A 395 5.40 -28.68 5.63
C GLU A 395 4.61 -27.39 5.47
N VAL A 396 3.48 -27.43 4.76
CA VAL A 396 2.60 -26.25 4.59
C VAL A 396 2.13 -25.74 5.96
N ASP A 397 1.55 -26.61 6.78
CA ASP A 397 1.02 -26.25 8.10
C ASP A 397 2.10 -25.76 9.09
N SER A 398 3.36 -26.17 8.91
CA SER A 398 4.48 -25.67 9.73
C SER A 398 4.64 -24.14 9.62
N TYR A 399 4.30 -23.54 8.47
CA TYR A 399 4.31 -22.08 8.31
C TYR A 399 3.15 -21.43 9.08
N PHE A 400 1.94 -22.01 8.98
CA PHE A 400 0.75 -21.52 9.67
C PHE A 400 0.91 -21.58 11.19
N SER A 401 1.46 -22.67 11.71
CA SER A 401 1.73 -22.83 13.14
C SER A 401 2.86 -21.93 13.65
N LYS A 402 3.87 -21.62 12.82
CA LYS A 402 5.05 -20.83 13.22
C LYS A 402 4.81 -19.33 13.22
N TYR A 403 4.15 -18.80 12.19
CA TYR A 403 4.13 -17.35 11.93
C TYR A 403 2.80 -16.68 12.23
N ILE A 404 1.72 -17.45 12.39
CA ILE A 404 0.37 -16.91 12.56
C ILE A 404 -0.05 -16.98 14.02
N ILE A 405 -0.77 -15.95 14.46
CA ILE A 405 -1.31 -15.85 15.81
C ILE A 405 -2.49 -16.80 15.98
N ASN A 406 -2.70 -17.27 17.20
CA ASN A 406 -3.90 -17.98 17.64
C ASN A 406 -5.13 -17.06 17.73
N LYS A 407 -5.39 -16.21 16.74
CA LYS A 407 -6.54 -15.27 16.69
C LYS A 407 -7.54 -15.71 15.62
N GLY A 408 -8.78 -15.95 16.02
CA GLY A 408 -9.87 -16.28 15.10
C GLY A 408 -10.33 -15.08 14.28
N ILE A 409 -10.70 -15.31 13.03
CA ILE A 409 -11.20 -14.29 12.10
C ILE A 409 -12.66 -14.58 11.86
N VAL A 410 -13.55 -13.65 12.20
CA VAL A 410 -14.99 -13.84 11.98
C VAL A 410 -15.26 -14.01 10.49
N ILE A 411 -15.92 -15.11 10.16
CA ILE A 411 -16.35 -15.45 8.81
C ILE A 411 -17.87 -15.58 8.78
N PRO A 412 -18.51 -15.27 7.64
CA PRO A 412 -19.97 -15.34 7.53
C PRO A 412 -20.51 -16.76 7.70
N THR A 413 -19.72 -17.78 7.37
CA THR A 413 -20.10 -19.18 7.48
C THR A 413 -18.86 -20.06 7.58
N GLY A 414 -18.93 -21.16 8.33
CA GLY A 414 -17.91 -22.21 8.30
C GLY A 414 -18.01 -23.07 7.04
N VAL A 415 -16.96 -23.85 6.75
CA VAL A 415 -16.90 -24.70 5.57
C VAL A 415 -16.93 -26.18 5.98
N GLY A 416 -17.94 -26.91 5.51
CA GLY A 416 -18.29 -28.24 6.04
C GLY A 416 -17.26 -29.35 5.88
N PHE A 417 -16.20 -29.17 5.09
CA PHE A 417 -15.15 -30.19 4.91
C PHE A 417 -14.37 -30.49 6.21
N CYS A 418 -14.16 -29.46 7.02
CA CYS A 418 -13.52 -29.54 8.32
C CYS A 418 -14.03 -28.39 9.19
N MET A 419 -14.85 -28.71 10.21
CA MET A 419 -15.47 -27.71 11.06
C MET A 419 -15.59 -28.20 12.50
N ALA A 420 -14.94 -27.53 13.44
CA ALA A 420 -15.20 -27.74 14.86
C ALA A 420 -16.42 -26.95 15.30
N LEU A 421 -17.25 -27.56 16.14
CA LEU A 421 -18.52 -27.00 16.58
C LEU A 421 -18.59 -26.90 18.10
N ASN A 422 -19.25 -25.86 18.58
CA ASN A 422 -19.52 -25.69 19.99
C ASN A 422 -20.74 -26.53 20.41
N ARG A 423 -20.53 -27.56 21.25
CA ARG A 423 -21.60 -28.42 21.77
C ARG A 423 -22.69 -27.63 22.50
N ASN A 424 -22.33 -26.59 23.25
CA ASN A 424 -23.29 -25.78 23.98
C ASN A 424 -24.20 -25.01 23.00
N VAL A 425 -23.64 -24.54 21.88
CA VAL A 425 -24.42 -23.91 20.81
C VAL A 425 -25.34 -24.92 20.12
N ILE A 426 -24.84 -26.12 19.79
CA ILE A 426 -25.68 -27.21 19.25
C ILE A 426 -26.86 -27.51 20.17
N ASN A 427 -26.63 -27.63 21.48
CA ASN A 427 -27.69 -27.89 22.44
C ASN A 427 -28.72 -26.75 22.50
N GLY A 428 -28.31 -25.51 22.21
CA GLY A 428 -29.18 -24.33 22.23
C GLY A 428 -29.96 -24.07 20.93
N ILE A 429 -29.39 -24.39 19.76
CA ILE A 429 -29.99 -24.06 18.44
C ILE A 429 -30.36 -25.28 17.59
N GLY A 430 -30.02 -26.48 18.06
CA GLY A 430 -30.23 -27.74 17.36
C GLY A 430 -29.10 -28.10 16.39
N ILE A 431 -29.26 -29.26 15.75
CA ILE A 431 -28.36 -29.83 14.73
C ILE A 431 -28.72 -29.31 13.32
N PHE A 432 -28.13 -29.89 12.27
CA PHE A 432 -28.39 -29.50 10.88
C PHE A 432 -29.81 -29.87 10.44
N ASP A 433 -30.41 -29.06 9.56
CA ASP A 433 -31.79 -29.23 9.09
C ASP A 433 -31.82 -30.21 7.90
N ASP A 434 -31.88 -31.51 8.21
CA ASP A 434 -31.88 -32.58 7.21
C ASP A 434 -33.22 -32.74 6.48
N GLU A 435 -34.29 -32.11 6.98
CA GLU A 435 -35.58 -32.03 6.29
C GLU A 435 -35.51 -31.07 5.10
N VAL A 436 -34.92 -29.88 5.31
CA VAL A 436 -34.80 -28.86 4.26
C VAL A 436 -33.69 -29.18 3.27
N PHE A 437 -32.50 -29.56 3.75
CA PHE A 437 -31.29 -29.70 2.92
C PHE A 437 -31.04 -31.14 2.42
N GLY A 438 -31.75 -32.14 2.96
CA GLY A 438 -31.74 -33.50 2.44
C GLY A 438 -30.34 -34.13 2.43
N LYS A 439 -29.74 -34.30 1.23
CA LYS A 439 -28.46 -35.00 1.04
C LYS A 439 -27.21 -34.13 1.21
N GLY A 440 -27.34 -32.80 1.28
CA GLY A 440 -26.22 -31.87 1.53
C GLY A 440 -26.31 -30.57 0.72
N TYR A 441 -25.29 -29.74 0.83
CA TYR A 441 -25.18 -28.37 0.30
C TYR A 441 -26.15 -27.39 0.97
N GLY A 442 -25.62 -26.52 1.84
CA GLY A 442 -26.35 -25.41 2.47
C GLY A 442 -26.72 -25.63 3.93
N GLU A 443 -26.62 -26.86 4.43
CA GLU A 443 -26.93 -27.23 5.82
C GLU A 443 -26.02 -26.56 6.84
N GLU A 444 -24.73 -26.44 6.53
CA GLU A 444 -23.73 -25.82 7.37
C GLU A 444 -23.88 -24.30 7.33
N ASN A 445 -24.26 -23.76 6.15
CA ASN A 445 -24.55 -22.35 6.00
C ASN A 445 -25.79 -21.94 6.80
N ASP A 446 -26.86 -22.74 6.73
CA ASP A 446 -28.06 -22.56 7.54
C ASP A 446 -27.74 -22.58 9.05
N TRP A 447 -26.97 -23.56 9.50
CA TRP A 447 -26.61 -23.67 10.90
C TRP A 447 -25.75 -22.50 11.38
N CYS A 448 -24.78 -22.07 10.56
CA CYS A 448 -23.97 -20.88 10.82
C CYS A 448 -24.83 -19.62 10.93
N MET A 449 -25.82 -19.45 10.04
CA MET A 449 -26.75 -18.32 10.07
C MET A 449 -27.68 -18.36 11.29
N ARG A 450 -28.17 -19.55 11.68
CA ARG A 450 -28.93 -19.73 12.93
C ARG A 450 -28.11 -19.34 14.15
N ALA A 451 -26.84 -19.73 14.20
CA ALA A 451 -25.94 -19.37 15.28
C ALA A 451 -25.70 -17.85 15.31
N GLN A 452 -25.43 -17.24 14.15
CA GLN A 452 -25.22 -15.79 14.03
C GLN A 452 -26.45 -14.98 14.47
N HIS A 453 -27.66 -15.39 14.08
CA HIS A 453 -28.91 -14.75 14.54
C HIS A 453 -29.15 -14.88 16.05
N LYS A 454 -28.45 -15.79 16.73
CA LYS A 454 -28.45 -15.93 18.19
C LYS A 454 -27.28 -15.20 18.87
N GLY A 455 -26.48 -14.45 18.12
CA GLY A 455 -25.35 -13.67 18.62
C GLY A 455 -24.03 -14.43 18.72
N TYR A 456 -23.95 -15.66 18.19
CA TYR A 456 -22.71 -16.43 18.11
C TYR A 456 -21.89 -16.04 16.88
N GLN A 457 -20.60 -16.42 16.87
CA GLN A 457 -19.65 -16.10 15.81
C GLN A 457 -19.04 -17.38 15.21
N ASN A 458 -19.05 -17.44 13.88
CA ASN A 458 -18.28 -18.42 13.12
C ASN A 458 -16.91 -17.82 12.82
N ILE A 459 -15.84 -18.59 12.97
CA ILE A 459 -14.48 -18.09 12.75
C ILE A 459 -13.65 -19.01 11.84
N LEU A 460 -12.75 -18.40 11.08
CA LEU A 460 -11.57 -19.04 10.53
C LEU A 460 -10.45 -18.95 11.56
N ILE A 461 -9.80 -20.07 11.88
CA ILE A 461 -8.56 -20.04 12.64
C ILE A 461 -7.38 -20.07 11.66
N PRO A 462 -6.57 -19.01 11.59
CA PRO A 462 -5.57 -18.86 10.54
C PRO A 462 -4.27 -19.60 10.86
N ASN A 463 -4.14 -20.27 12.01
CA ASN A 463 -2.90 -20.95 12.41
C ASN A 463 -2.86 -22.44 12.06
N VAL A 464 -3.85 -22.97 11.33
CA VAL A 464 -3.94 -24.39 10.94
C VAL A 464 -4.38 -24.53 9.49
N PHE A 465 -3.74 -25.49 8.82
CA PHE A 465 -4.04 -25.90 7.46
C PHE A 465 -4.45 -27.38 7.43
N VAL A 466 -5.57 -27.67 6.75
CA VAL A 466 -6.10 -29.02 6.51
C VAL A 466 -6.19 -29.25 5.01
N TYR A 467 -5.67 -30.37 4.52
CA TYR A 467 -5.77 -30.71 3.10
C TYR A 467 -7.16 -31.27 2.78
N HIS A 468 -7.71 -30.89 1.64
CA HIS A 468 -8.99 -31.37 1.12
C HIS A 468 -8.83 -31.74 -0.35
N LYS A 469 -9.16 -32.98 -0.70
CA LYS A 469 -8.90 -33.55 -2.02
C LYS A 469 -9.90 -33.14 -3.11
N HIS A 470 -10.78 -32.17 -2.87
CA HIS A 470 -11.92 -31.81 -3.75
C HIS A 470 -11.60 -31.30 -5.18
N GLY A 471 -10.36 -31.41 -5.64
CA GLY A 471 -9.89 -30.99 -6.97
C GLY A 471 -10.21 -31.92 -8.14
N VAL A 472 -11.21 -32.82 -8.05
CA VAL A 472 -11.77 -33.43 -9.27
C VAL A 472 -12.81 -32.47 -9.84
N SER A 473 -12.31 -31.35 -10.36
CA SER A 473 -12.88 -30.44 -11.36
C SER A 473 -14.41 -30.25 -11.36
N PHE A 474 -14.85 -28.99 -11.29
CA PHE A 474 -16.19 -28.54 -11.73
C PHE A 474 -16.67 -29.11 -13.08
N ASN A 475 -15.76 -29.68 -13.89
CA ASN A 475 -16.03 -30.43 -15.12
C ASN A 475 -16.55 -31.87 -14.92
N GLN A 476 -16.70 -32.36 -13.68
CA GLN A 476 -17.28 -33.68 -13.35
C GLN A 476 -18.40 -33.59 -12.30
N ILE A 477 -19.00 -32.42 -12.11
CA ILE A 477 -20.25 -32.35 -11.37
C ILE A 477 -21.35 -32.89 -12.29
N ASP A 478 -21.80 -34.12 -12.04
CA ASP A 478 -23.01 -34.65 -12.69
C ASP A 478 -24.18 -33.69 -12.46
N ASP A 479 -25.07 -33.56 -13.44
CA ASP A 479 -26.20 -32.64 -13.46
C ASP A 479 -27.01 -32.75 -12.15
N SER A 480 -27.13 -33.96 -11.60
CA SER A 480 -27.79 -34.23 -10.32
C SER A 480 -27.20 -33.49 -9.11
N LYS A 481 -25.88 -33.31 -9.04
CA LYS A 481 -25.20 -32.57 -7.96
C LYS A 481 -25.32 -31.06 -8.19
N GLN A 482 -25.24 -30.58 -9.42
CA GLN A 482 -25.48 -29.17 -9.76
C GLN A 482 -26.93 -28.74 -9.44
N GLU A 483 -27.90 -29.59 -9.77
CA GLU A 483 -29.31 -29.37 -9.45
C GLU A 483 -29.55 -29.33 -7.95
N LEU A 484 -28.95 -30.25 -7.18
CA LEU A 484 -29.06 -30.27 -5.73
C LEU A 484 -28.47 -29.00 -5.09
N MET A 485 -27.27 -28.58 -5.50
CA MET A 485 -26.64 -27.34 -5.05
C MET A 485 -27.52 -26.12 -5.37
N SER A 486 -28.03 -26.03 -6.60
CA SER A 486 -28.87 -24.92 -7.04
C SER A 486 -30.22 -24.87 -6.31
N SER A 487 -30.84 -26.03 -6.09
CA SER A 487 -32.11 -26.17 -5.38
C SER A 487 -31.97 -25.79 -3.91
N ASN A 488 -30.93 -26.29 -3.23
CA ASN A 488 -30.71 -25.99 -1.82
C ASN A 488 -30.20 -24.57 -1.59
N LEU A 489 -29.43 -23.99 -2.52
CA LEU A 489 -29.09 -22.57 -2.46
C LEU A 489 -30.37 -21.71 -2.52
N LYS A 490 -31.35 -22.04 -3.36
CA LYS A 490 -32.65 -21.33 -3.37
C LYS A 490 -33.37 -21.43 -2.03
N LYS A 491 -33.36 -22.61 -1.38
CA LYS A 491 -33.96 -22.79 -0.04
C LYS A 491 -33.23 -21.95 1.01
N LEU A 492 -31.90 -21.94 0.98
CA LEU A 492 -31.08 -21.12 1.87
C LEU A 492 -31.39 -19.63 1.70
N LEU A 493 -31.45 -19.14 0.46
CA LEU A 493 -31.75 -17.74 0.15
C LEU A 493 -33.19 -17.35 0.49
N ASN A 494 -34.14 -18.28 0.38
CA ASN A 494 -35.51 -18.06 0.86
C ASN A 494 -35.56 -17.91 2.39
N ARG A 495 -34.70 -18.62 3.12
CA ARG A 495 -34.61 -18.52 4.60
C ARG A 495 -33.78 -17.30 5.04
N TYR A 496 -32.76 -16.95 4.27
CA TYR A 496 -31.81 -15.87 4.55
C TYR A 496 -31.56 -15.03 3.28
N PRO A 497 -32.46 -14.08 2.97
CA PRO A 497 -32.35 -13.26 1.76
C PRO A 497 -31.02 -12.50 1.62
N ASP A 498 -30.43 -12.09 2.76
CA ASP A 498 -29.19 -11.30 2.80
C ASP A 498 -27.92 -12.15 2.73
N TYR A 499 -28.03 -13.49 2.76
CA TYR A 499 -26.87 -14.39 2.82
C TYR A 499 -25.87 -14.16 1.69
N ASN A 500 -26.35 -14.04 0.45
CA ASN A 500 -25.48 -13.76 -0.69
C ASN A 500 -24.75 -12.43 -0.55
N LYS A 501 -25.45 -11.40 -0.04
CA LYS A 501 -24.85 -10.09 0.15
C LYS A 501 -23.71 -10.15 1.17
N ILE A 502 -23.95 -10.82 2.31
CA ILE A 502 -22.97 -11.02 3.37
C ILE A 502 -21.72 -11.74 2.82
N ILE A 503 -21.90 -12.81 2.04
CA ILE A 503 -20.79 -13.55 1.43
C ILE A 503 -20.03 -12.70 0.41
N GLN A 504 -20.73 -12.00 -0.47
CA GLN A 504 -20.09 -11.14 -1.48
C GLN A 504 -19.35 -9.96 -0.85
N GLU A 505 -19.84 -9.43 0.27
CA GLU A 505 -19.14 -8.41 1.03
C GLU A 505 -17.84 -8.95 1.64
N PHE A 506 -17.88 -10.13 2.26
CA PHE A 506 -16.67 -10.79 2.75
C PHE A 506 -15.66 -11.05 1.62
N ILE A 507 -16.13 -11.52 0.46
CA ILE A 507 -15.30 -11.75 -0.73
C ILE A 507 -14.67 -10.44 -1.25
N ARG A 508 -15.47 -9.38 -1.32
CA ARG A 508 -15.03 -8.06 -1.82
C ARG A 508 -14.00 -7.41 -0.88
N LEU A 509 -14.19 -7.56 0.44
CA LEU A 509 -13.28 -7.02 1.44
C LEU A 509 -12.01 -7.86 1.57
N ASP A 510 -12.12 -9.18 1.44
CA ASP A 510 -11.04 -10.16 1.57
C ASP A 510 -10.16 -9.90 2.82
N PRO A 511 -10.75 -9.96 4.03
CA PRO A 511 -10.06 -9.58 5.26
C PRO A 511 -8.89 -10.49 5.64
N ILE A 512 -8.70 -11.58 4.89
CA ILE A 512 -7.64 -12.57 5.10
C ILE A 512 -6.54 -12.50 4.03
N LYS A 513 -6.61 -11.53 3.11
CA LYS A 513 -5.64 -11.31 2.04
C LYS A 513 -4.19 -11.21 2.55
N ASN A 514 -3.95 -10.32 3.51
CA ASN A 514 -2.61 -10.05 4.04
C ASN A 514 -1.98 -11.29 4.66
N ILE A 515 -2.78 -12.17 5.28
CA ILE A 515 -2.29 -13.43 5.86
C ILE A 515 -1.84 -14.38 4.75
N ARG A 516 -2.66 -14.56 3.71
CA ARG A 516 -2.30 -15.43 2.57
C ARG A 516 -1.07 -14.91 1.84
N GLU A 517 -1.00 -13.61 1.59
CA GLU A 517 0.13 -12.96 0.93
C GLU A 517 1.43 -13.02 1.77
N PHE A 518 1.32 -12.84 3.08
CA PHE A 518 2.46 -13.00 3.98
C PHE A 518 2.98 -14.45 3.99
N MET A 519 2.09 -15.45 4.06
CA MET A 519 2.50 -16.86 3.98
C MET A 519 3.17 -17.19 2.64
N LYS A 520 2.66 -16.66 1.52
CA LYS A 520 3.32 -16.76 0.22
C LYS A 520 4.74 -16.21 0.26
N SER A 521 4.92 -15.02 0.82
CA SER A 521 6.23 -14.34 0.87
C SER A 521 7.25 -15.09 1.72
N VAL A 522 6.82 -15.62 2.87
CA VAL A 522 7.70 -16.41 3.74
C VAL A 522 8.06 -17.76 3.10
N MET A 523 7.10 -18.45 2.47
CA MET A 523 7.39 -19.70 1.75
C MET A 523 8.34 -19.47 0.57
N VAL A 524 8.20 -18.35 -0.16
CA VAL A 524 9.13 -17.94 -1.22
C VAL A 524 10.53 -17.65 -0.65
N ALA A 525 10.61 -16.95 0.48
CA ALA A 525 11.88 -16.67 1.15
C ALA A 525 12.61 -17.96 1.57
N ASP A 526 11.88 -18.95 2.08
CA ASP A 526 12.44 -20.26 2.46
C ASP A 526 12.83 -21.10 1.23
N LYS A 527 11.94 -21.19 0.23
CA LYS A 527 12.19 -21.95 -1.02
C LYS A 527 13.45 -21.46 -1.74
N TYR A 528 13.61 -20.15 -1.84
CA TYR A 528 14.74 -19.54 -2.52
C TYR A 528 15.84 -19.11 -1.57
N SER A 529 15.95 -19.72 -0.39
CA SER A 529 16.88 -19.32 0.68
C SER A 529 18.36 -19.25 0.30
N TYR A 530 18.76 -19.85 -0.83
CA TYR A 530 20.09 -19.70 -1.43
C TYR A 530 20.34 -18.29 -2.00
N ARG A 531 19.29 -17.57 -2.39
CA ARG A 531 19.33 -16.14 -2.71
C ARG A 531 19.35 -15.31 -1.43
N LYS A 532 20.06 -14.18 -1.42
CA LYS A 532 20.14 -13.29 -0.24
C LYS A 532 18.97 -12.30 -0.21
N GLY A 533 18.49 -11.88 0.95
CA GLY A 533 17.32 -11.01 1.07
C GLY A 533 17.69 -9.55 1.33
N ARG A 534 17.39 -8.64 0.40
CA ARG A 534 17.78 -7.23 0.48
C ARG A 534 16.59 -6.33 0.72
N LEU A 535 16.68 -5.51 1.77
CA LEU A 535 15.70 -4.46 2.02
C LEU A 535 16.26 -3.11 1.62
N PHE A 536 15.59 -2.40 0.72
CA PHE A 536 15.93 -1.02 0.39
C PHE A 536 14.95 -0.03 1.01
N ILE A 537 15.45 0.97 1.73
CA ILE A 537 14.65 2.04 2.34
C ILE A 537 14.79 3.32 1.51
N ASP A 538 13.68 3.83 1.00
CA ASP A 538 13.63 4.98 0.06
C ASP A 538 12.43 5.90 0.36
N HIS A 539 12.50 7.17 -0.02
CA HIS A 539 11.42 8.15 0.14
C HIS A 539 10.33 8.08 -0.94
N GLY A 540 10.51 7.26 -1.99
CA GLY A 540 9.49 6.92 -2.99
C GLY A 540 9.00 8.10 -3.85
N SER A 541 9.78 9.19 -3.93
CA SER A 541 9.38 10.41 -4.68
C SER A 541 10.10 10.56 -6.03
N GLY A 542 10.87 9.54 -6.45
CA GLY A 542 11.67 9.55 -7.68
C GLY A 542 12.95 10.37 -7.58
N GLY A 543 13.58 10.64 -8.73
CA GLY A 543 14.82 11.42 -8.83
C GLY A 543 16.09 10.55 -8.86
N GLY A 544 17.26 11.19 -8.72
CA GLY A 544 18.56 10.52 -8.91
C GLY A 544 18.83 9.37 -7.93
N ALA A 545 18.37 9.49 -6.68
CA ALA A 545 18.49 8.43 -5.66
C ALA A 545 17.64 7.20 -6.02
N SER A 546 16.38 7.40 -6.44
CA SER A 546 15.51 6.31 -6.87
C SER A 546 15.97 5.67 -8.19
N ILE A 547 16.55 6.45 -9.12
CA ILE A 547 17.17 5.90 -10.35
C ILE A 547 18.36 5.00 -10.00
N TYR A 548 19.23 5.45 -9.08
CA TYR A 548 20.35 4.64 -8.60
C TYR A 548 19.86 3.32 -8.02
N GLN A 549 18.86 3.39 -7.14
CA GLN A 549 18.24 2.21 -6.55
C GLN A 549 17.66 1.27 -7.62
N ALA A 550 16.87 1.79 -8.56
CA ALA A 550 16.24 0.97 -9.59
C ALA A 550 17.29 0.25 -10.45
N ASN A 551 18.36 0.96 -10.82
CA ASN A 551 19.46 0.36 -11.57
C ASN A 551 20.19 -0.70 -10.73
N TYR A 552 20.43 -0.43 -9.44
CA TYR A 552 21.09 -1.36 -8.55
C TYR A 552 20.24 -2.62 -8.29
N ILE A 553 18.93 -2.46 -8.08
CA ILE A 553 17.98 -3.58 -7.95
C ILE A 553 18.00 -4.46 -9.20
N LYS A 554 17.99 -3.87 -10.40
CA LYS A 554 18.10 -4.62 -11.67
C LYS A 554 19.38 -5.47 -11.75
N THR A 555 20.49 -5.03 -11.16
CA THR A 555 21.72 -5.84 -11.14
C THR A 555 21.64 -7.04 -10.19
N LEU A 556 20.63 -7.10 -9.32
CA LEU A 556 20.49 -8.11 -8.26
C LEU A 556 19.24 -9.00 -8.42
N GLU A 557 18.27 -8.61 -9.25
CA GLU A 557 16.95 -9.27 -9.32
C GLU A 557 17.01 -10.76 -9.70
N ASP A 558 18.01 -11.14 -10.49
CA ASP A 558 18.22 -12.53 -10.91
C ASP A 558 18.90 -13.40 -9.84
N ASP A 559 19.54 -12.81 -8.83
CA ASP A 559 20.38 -13.53 -7.86
C ASP A 559 19.94 -13.34 -6.39
N GLU A 560 19.19 -12.28 -6.11
CA GLU A 560 18.80 -11.89 -4.76
C GLU A 560 17.28 -11.73 -4.65
N ARG A 561 16.76 -11.83 -3.42
CA ARG A 561 15.39 -11.50 -3.09
C ARG A 561 15.29 -10.02 -2.73
N ILE A 562 14.40 -9.28 -3.39
CA ILE A 562 14.32 -7.83 -3.28
C ILE A 562 13.06 -7.40 -2.52
N TYR A 563 13.27 -6.52 -1.54
CA TYR A 563 12.24 -5.87 -0.75
C TYR A 563 12.48 -4.37 -0.73
N THR A 564 11.42 -3.56 -0.73
CA THR A 564 11.53 -2.10 -0.58
C THR A 564 10.63 -1.60 0.53
N LEU A 565 11.10 -0.66 1.35
CA LEU A 565 10.31 0.06 2.35
C LEU A 565 10.17 1.52 1.90
N THR A 566 8.95 2.03 1.79
CA THR A 566 8.66 3.44 1.45
C THR A 566 7.73 4.10 2.48
N PRO A 567 7.79 5.43 2.68
CA PRO A 567 6.97 6.09 3.68
C PRO A 567 5.56 6.37 3.15
N GLY A 568 4.54 6.08 3.94
CA GLY A 568 3.17 6.56 3.81
C GLY A 568 2.88 7.71 4.79
N THR A 569 1.61 8.04 5.02
CA THR A 569 1.23 9.06 6.03
C THR A 569 1.38 8.52 7.45
N ASP A 570 0.70 7.42 7.78
CA ASP A 570 0.71 6.79 9.13
C ASP A 570 1.27 5.36 9.11
N TYR A 571 1.86 4.97 7.98
CA TYR A 571 2.37 3.64 7.71
C TYR A 571 3.67 3.71 6.92
N VAL A 572 4.41 2.62 6.91
CA VAL A 572 5.45 2.35 5.92
C VAL A 572 4.98 1.19 5.04
N ILE A 573 5.24 1.29 3.74
CA ILE A 573 4.85 0.26 2.77
C ILE A 573 6.06 -0.64 2.57
N LEU A 574 5.98 -1.88 3.02
CA LEU A 574 6.93 -2.92 2.62
C LEU A 574 6.41 -3.58 1.34
N THR A 575 7.21 -3.57 0.28
CA THR A 575 6.90 -4.26 -0.98
C THR A 575 7.84 -5.44 -1.15
N ASP A 576 7.29 -6.62 -1.38
CA ASP A 576 7.99 -7.84 -1.79
C ASP A 576 7.93 -7.98 -3.32
N HIS A 577 9.09 -7.87 -3.98
CA HIS A 577 9.21 -7.92 -5.45
C HIS A 577 9.50 -9.35 -5.97
N ASN A 578 9.48 -10.37 -5.11
CA ASN A 578 9.91 -11.73 -5.45
C ASN A 578 8.79 -12.61 -6.05
N HIS A 579 7.74 -11.97 -6.55
CA HIS A 579 6.55 -12.59 -7.11
C HIS A 579 6.28 -11.98 -8.48
N SER A 580 5.48 -12.65 -9.32
CA SER A 580 5.12 -12.12 -10.63
C SER A 580 4.45 -10.74 -10.54
N GLU A 581 3.69 -10.52 -9.48
CA GLU A 581 3.11 -9.23 -9.11
C GLU A 581 3.59 -8.87 -7.70
N PRO A 582 4.17 -7.67 -7.48
CA PRO A 582 4.66 -7.28 -6.17
C PRO A 582 3.57 -7.31 -5.09
N ILE A 583 3.92 -7.79 -3.91
CA ILE A 583 3.03 -7.83 -2.76
C ILE A 583 3.31 -6.63 -1.86
N HIS A 584 2.27 -5.88 -1.51
CA HIS A 584 2.40 -4.64 -0.73
C HIS A 584 1.79 -4.79 0.66
N TYR A 585 2.59 -4.45 1.67
CA TYR A 585 2.24 -4.50 3.08
C TYR A 585 2.23 -3.10 3.69
N ASN A 586 1.06 -2.62 4.08
CA ASN A 586 0.94 -1.36 4.82
C ASN A 586 1.18 -1.63 6.30
N LEU A 587 2.36 -1.23 6.80
CA LEU A 587 2.77 -1.43 8.19
C LEU A 587 2.51 -0.16 8.99
N LYS A 588 1.53 -0.18 9.88
CA LYS A 588 1.18 1.01 10.67
C LYS A 588 2.35 1.40 11.57
N LEU A 589 2.84 2.64 11.45
CA LEU A 589 3.99 3.13 12.21
C LEU A 589 3.74 3.05 13.71
N SER A 590 2.51 3.29 14.19
CA SER A 590 2.18 3.19 15.62
C SER A 590 2.29 1.77 16.18
N LYS A 591 2.15 0.74 15.33
CA LYS A 591 2.24 -0.66 15.73
C LYS A 591 3.65 -1.24 15.56
N LEU A 592 4.49 -0.62 14.73
CA LEU A 592 5.87 -1.08 14.52
C LEU A 592 6.71 -0.85 15.77
N ASN A 593 7.34 -1.92 16.24
CA ASN A 593 8.31 -1.92 17.34
C ASN A 593 9.52 -2.79 16.96
N GLU A 594 10.58 -2.69 17.75
CA GLU A 594 11.86 -3.36 17.47
C GLU A 594 11.70 -4.89 17.33
N MET A 595 10.88 -5.50 18.19
CA MET A 595 10.66 -6.94 18.22
C MET A 595 9.92 -7.43 16.97
N ASN A 596 8.80 -6.80 16.62
CA ASN A 596 8.02 -7.23 15.46
C ASN A 596 8.72 -6.92 14.14
N PHE A 597 9.46 -5.83 14.04
CA PHE A 597 10.26 -5.49 12.87
C PHE A 597 11.39 -6.51 12.67
N LYS A 598 12.10 -6.88 13.76
CA LYS A 598 13.10 -7.95 13.73
C LYS A 598 12.50 -9.29 13.28
N LYS A 599 11.35 -9.68 13.84
CA LYS A 599 10.66 -10.92 13.44
C LYS A 599 10.25 -10.89 11.95
N LEU A 600 9.78 -9.74 11.45
CA LEU A 600 9.42 -9.54 10.05
C LEU A 600 10.64 -9.74 9.13
N LEU A 601 11.76 -9.07 9.41
CA LEU A 601 12.99 -9.23 8.62
C LEU A 601 13.49 -10.67 8.66
N SER A 602 13.43 -11.32 9.83
CA SER A 602 13.82 -12.73 9.98
C SER A 602 12.92 -13.67 9.19
N ALA A 603 11.59 -13.46 9.18
CA ALA A 603 10.64 -14.30 8.45
C ALA A 603 10.83 -14.19 6.94
N LEU A 604 11.19 -13.00 6.45
CA LEU A 604 11.51 -12.75 5.04
C LEU A 604 12.97 -13.08 4.68
N ARG A 605 13.76 -13.55 5.65
CA ARG A 605 15.20 -13.85 5.52
C ARG A 605 15.97 -12.69 4.88
N ILE A 606 15.71 -11.48 5.37
CA ILE A 606 16.43 -10.26 5.01
C ILE A 606 17.73 -10.22 5.81
N ASP A 607 18.86 -10.13 5.11
CA ASP A 607 20.21 -10.22 5.69
C ASP A 607 21.04 -8.95 5.48
N LEU A 608 20.56 -7.98 4.69
CA LEU A 608 21.19 -6.67 4.52
C LEU A 608 20.17 -5.59 4.19
N ILE A 609 20.31 -4.43 4.84
CA ILE A 609 19.49 -3.24 4.60
C ILE A 609 20.30 -2.18 3.84
N PHE A 610 19.72 -1.64 2.77
CA PHE A 610 20.26 -0.54 1.98
C PHE A 610 19.44 0.71 2.27
N ILE A 611 20.05 1.72 2.88
CA ILE A 611 19.39 2.96 3.25
C ILE A 611 19.76 4.00 2.21
N ASN A 612 18.84 4.27 1.28
CA ASN A 612 19.00 5.35 0.30
C ASN A 612 18.54 6.67 0.89
N HIS A 613 17.40 6.68 1.58
CA HIS A 613 16.87 7.93 2.10
C HIS A 613 15.90 7.73 3.27
N LEU A 614 15.84 8.74 4.16
CA LEU A 614 14.96 8.74 5.35
C LEU A 614 14.05 9.98 5.45
N VAL A 615 14.01 10.87 4.45
CA VAL A 615 12.96 11.91 4.34
C VAL A 615 11.58 11.28 4.41
N LYS A 616 10.67 11.96 5.14
CA LYS A 616 9.30 11.56 5.47
C LYS A 616 9.19 10.41 6.47
N TYR A 617 10.30 9.85 6.95
CA TYR A 617 10.27 8.88 8.04
C TYR A 617 10.44 9.56 9.40
N PRO A 618 9.85 9.01 10.48
CA PRO A 618 10.25 9.35 11.84
C PRO A 618 11.66 8.77 12.10
N ILE A 619 12.70 9.58 11.87
CA ILE A 619 14.10 9.10 11.81
C ILE A 619 14.55 8.36 13.07
N GLU A 620 14.22 8.85 14.27
CA GLU A 620 14.62 8.22 15.53
C GLU A 620 14.01 6.82 15.67
N LYS A 621 12.72 6.69 15.33
CA LYS A 621 12.03 5.41 15.31
C LYS A 621 12.67 4.46 14.30
N MET A 622 12.97 4.93 13.08
CA MET A 622 13.64 4.11 12.08
C MET A 622 15.04 3.66 12.53
N PHE A 623 15.81 4.54 13.17
CA PHE A 623 17.12 4.17 13.72
C PHE A 623 16.98 3.07 14.78
N SER A 624 16.04 3.21 15.71
CA SER A 624 15.74 2.19 16.73
C SER A 624 15.36 0.85 16.08
N LEU A 625 14.42 0.85 15.13
CA LEU A 625 13.98 -0.36 14.44
C LEU A 625 15.13 -1.07 13.69
N ILE A 626 15.93 -0.31 12.94
CA ILE A 626 17.03 -0.85 12.13
C ILE A 626 18.14 -1.41 13.03
N LYS A 627 18.59 -0.64 14.04
CA LYS A 627 19.65 -1.08 14.97
C LYS A 627 19.27 -2.35 15.74
N HIS A 628 18.04 -2.40 16.28
CA HIS A 628 17.59 -3.56 17.07
C HIS A 628 17.18 -4.77 16.23
N SER A 629 17.04 -4.60 14.92
CA SER A 629 16.83 -5.75 14.01
C SER A 629 18.03 -6.71 13.98
N LEU A 630 19.22 -6.22 14.32
CA LEU A 630 20.51 -6.92 14.20
C LEU A 630 20.86 -7.35 12.75
N VAL A 631 20.20 -6.73 11.77
CA VAL A 631 20.55 -6.86 10.35
C VAL A 631 21.55 -5.76 10.00
N ASP A 632 22.65 -6.13 9.37
CA ASP A 632 23.63 -5.17 8.86
C ASP A 632 22.96 -4.16 7.92
N TYR A 633 23.46 -2.93 7.90
CA TYR A 633 22.99 -1.92 6.95
C TYR A 633 24.12 -1.10 6.31
N CYS A 634 23.89 -0.73 5.05
CA CYS A 634 24.71 0.19 4.27
C CYS A 634 23.95 1.50 4.10
N PHE A 635 24.59 2.64 4.37
CA PHE A 635 24.00 3.97 4.21
C PHE A 635 24.57 4.66 2.96
N PHE A 636 23.69 5.11 2.07
CA PHE A 636 24.05 5.78 0.83
C PHE A 636 23.77 7.27 0.94
N VAL A 637 24.80 8.08 0.74
CA VAL A 637 24.72 9.53 0.87
C VAL A 637 24.37 10.14 -0.49
N HIS A 638 23.08 10.18 -0.79
CA HIS A 638 22.56 10.79 -2.02
C HIS A 638 22.43 12.31 -1.92
N ASP A 639 22.34 12.85 -0.72
CA ASP A 639 22.35 14.28 -0.40
C ASP A 639 22.90 14.52 1.01
N PHE A 640 22.81 15.75 1.52
CA PHE A 640 23.29 16.13 2.84
C PHE A 640 22.21 16.12 3.93
N TYR A 641 21.10 15.39 3.75
CA TYR A 641 20.03 15.27 4.76
C TYR A 641 20.55 14.76 6.10
N CYS A 642 21.51 13.83 6.05
CA CYS A 642 22.21 13.32 7.25
C CYS A 642 23.05 14.38 7.99
N ILE A 643 23.31 15.55 7.40
CA ILE A 643 24.02 16.68 8.02
C ILE A 643 23.03 17.76 8.48
N CYS A 644 22.01 18.03 7.67
CA CYS A 644 21.11 19.16 7.81
C CYS A 644 19.77 18.87 7.12
N PRO A 645 18.62 19.21 7.73
CA PRO A 645 17.29 19.06 7.12
C PRO A 645 17.14 19.74 5.75
N SER A 646 17.93 20.79 5.47
CA SER A 646 17.96 21.48 4.18
C SER A 646 18.51 20.64 3.03
N TYR A 647 19.17 19.50 3.30
CA TYR A 647 19.73 18.49 2.38
C TYR A 647 20.71 18.96 1.29
N ASN A 648 20.75 20.25 0.95
CA ASN A 648 21.59 20.86 -0.08
C ASN A 648 22.56 21.93 0.49
N LEU A 649 22.53 22.14 1.82
CA LEU A 649 23.37 23.10 2.54
C LEU A 649 23.19 24.57 2.08
N ILE A 650 22.03 24.92 1.54
CA ILE A 650 21.64 26.29 1.26
C ILE A 650 21.02 26.92 2.51
N ASN A 651 21.45 28.14 2.85
CA ASN A 651 20.98 28.86 4.02
C ASN A 651 19.66 29.62 3.74
N HIS A 652 19.10 30.25 4.79
CA HIS A 652 17.90 31.10 4.69
C HIS A 652 18.03 32.30 3.75
N GLU A 653 19.26 32.69 3.38
CA GLU A 653 19.55 33.73 2.38
C GLU A 653 19.70 33.18 0.96
N LYS A 654 19.37 31.90 0.74
CA LYS A 654 19.48 31.20 -0.55
C LYS A 654 20.91 31.06 -1.08
N LYS A 655 21.90 31.05 -0.18
CA LYS A 655 23.32 30.85 -0.52
C LYS A 655 23.84 29.55 0.08
N TYR A 656 24.75 28.88 -0.62
CA TYR A 656 25.49 27.77 -0.04
C TYR A 656 26.28 28.22 1.19
N CYS A 657 26.07 27.56 2.33
CA CYS A 657 26.67 27.95 3.61
C CYS A 657 28.16 27.57 3.76
N ASN A 658 28.78 27.09 2.68
CA ASN A 658 30.15 26.56 2.69
C ASN A 658 30.36 25.39 3.67
N ALA A 659 29.33 24.57 3.87
CA ALA A 659 29.31 23.49 4.86
C ALA A 659 29.68 24.00 6.27
N GLU A 660 29.00 25.06 6.72
CA GLU A 660 29.12 25.61 8.08
C GLU A 660 28.91 24.52 9.14
N THR A 661 29.84 24.46 10.10
CA THR A 661 29.87 23.43 11.15
C THR A 661 29.46 23.97 12.51
N ASN A 662 29.51 25.29 12.73
CA ASN A 662 29.10 25.91 13.99
C ASN A 662 27.60 25.67 14.28
N PRO A 663 27.25 24.92 15.34
CA PRO A 663 25.85 24.60 15.65
C PRO A 663 24.98 25.81 15.92
N GLU A 664 25.50 26.88 16.53
CA GLU A 664 24.73 28.09 16.84
C GLU A 664 24.31 28.83 15.57
N ILE A 665 25.24 28.97 14.63
CA ILE A 665 24.97 29.59 13.31
C ILE A 665 23.96 28.73 12.54
N CYS A 666 24.16 27.41 12.52
CA CYS A 666 23.24 26.49 11.86
C CYS A 666 21.84 26.53 12.50
N GLN A 667 21.75 26.57 13.82
CA GLN A 667 20.47 26.60 14.54
C GLN A 667 19.70 27.89 14.21
N GLY A 668 20.38 29.04 14.19
CA GLY A 668 19.77 30.31 13.76
C GLY A 668 19.29 30.29 12.30
N CYS A 669 19.96 29.55 11.43
CA CYS A 669 19.52 29.34 10.05
C CYS A 669 18.30 28.41 9.96
N ILE A 670 18.34 27.27 10.65
CA ILE A 670 17.25 26.27 10.68
C ILE A 670 15.97 26.89 11.24
N ALA A 671 16.06 27.68 12.32
CA ALA A 671 14.91 28.38 12.89
C ALA A 671 14.21 29.32 11.89
N LYS A 672 14.94 29.85 10.90
CA LYS A 672 14.38 30.69 9.83
C LYS A 672 13.84 29.88 8.66
N LEU A 673 14.53 28.80 8.28
CA LEU A 673 14.10 27.91 7.18
C LEU A 673 12.87 27.07 7.55
N TYR A 674 12.79 26.61 8.79
CA TYR A 674 11.79 25.68 9.31
C TYR A 674 11.08 26.26 10.53
N SER A 675 10.54 27.47 10.41
CA SER A 675 9.96 28.22 11.54
C SER A 675 8.77 27.55 12.24
N LYS A 676 8.18 26.51 11.63
CA LYS A 676 7.07 25.72 12.17
C LYS A 676 7.49 24.39 12.77
N GLU A 677 8.76 24.00 12.64
CA GLU A 677 9.26 22.70 13.09
C GLU A 677 10.24 22.91 14.25
N THR A 678 10.13 22.07 15.27
CA THR A 678 11.08 22.04 16.39
C THR A 678 12.24 21.13 16.05
N ILE A 679 13.19 21.61 15.26
CA ILE A 679 14.43 20.90 14.93
C ILE A 679 15.62 21.50 15.69
N ASN A 680 16.30 20.67 16.49
CA ASN A 680 17.61 20.97 17.04
C ASN A 680 18.69 20.34 16.14
N ILE A 681 19.55 21.17 15.54
CA ILE A 681 20.58 20.72 14.59
C ILE A 681 21.68 19.90 15.26
N GLU A 682 21.95 20.11 16.54
CA GLU A 682 22.93 19.34 17.29
C GLU A 682 22.40 17.93 17.56
N ASP A 683 21.15 17.81 18.01
CA ASP A 683 20.49 16.52 18.24
C ASP A 683 20.33 15.74 16.93
N TRP A 684 19.95 16.44 15.84
CA TRP A 684 19.92 15.88 14.49
C TRP A 684 21.24 15.22 14.11
N ARG A 685 22.34 15.97 14.25
CA ARG A 685 23.68 15.50 13.90
C ARG A 685 24.15 14.38 14.83
N LYS A 686 23.84 14.44 16.12
CA LYS A 686 24.14 13.37 17.09
C LYS A 686 23.43 12.07 16.72
N ALA A 687 22.14 12.14 16.37
CA ALA A 687 21.36 10.97 15.97
C ALA A 687 21.92 10.33 14.69
N PHE A 688 22.19 11.12 13.65
CA PHE A 688 22.79 10.62 12.42
C PHE A 688 24.23 10.12 12.64
N HIS A 689 25.04 10.80 13.46
CA HIS A 689 26.40 10.36 13.77
C HIS A 689 26.41 8.96 14.40
N SER A 690 25.61 8.76 15.46
CA SER A 690 25.44 7.45 16.09
C SER A 690 24.94 6.38 15.11
N PHE A 691 24.10 6.75 14.15
CA PHE A 691 23.61 5.83 13.14
C PHE A 691 24.65 5.53 12.03
N LEU A 692 25.48 6.49 11.63
CA LEU A 692 26.49 6.30 10.59
C LEU A 692 27.71 5.53 11.09
N VAL A 693 28.10 5.70 12.36
CA VAL A 693 29.23 4.96 12.97
C VAL A 693 28.98 3.45 13.03
N GLU A 694 27.74 3.05 13.28
CA GLU A 694 27.34 1.63 13.35
C GLU A 694 27.04 1.01 11.98
N ALA A 695 26.98 1.81 10.91
CA ALA A 695 26.74 1.30 9.57
C ALA A 695 27.87 0.38 9.12
N LYS A 696 27.52 -0.75 8.49
CA LYS A 696 28.51 -1.65 7.88
C LYS A 696 29.36 -0.91 6.84
N LYS A 697 28.72 -0.01 6.09
CA LYS A 697 29.35 0.90 5.13
C LYS A 697 28.58 2.21 5.05
N VAL A 698 29.31 3.32 4.99
CA VAL A 698 28.80 4.60 4.50
C VAL A 698 29.38 4.83 3.11
N ILE A 699 28.51 5.07 2.13
CA ILE A 699 28.89 5.13 0.72
C ILE A 699 28.53 6.50 0.16
N THR A 700 29.53 7.19 -0.37
CA THR A 700 29.36 8.51 -1.01
C THR A 700 29.66 8.43 -2.50
N PRO A 701 28.93 9.17 -3.35
CA PRO A 701 29.13 9.11 -4.80
C PRO A 701 30.33 9.92 -5.32
N SER A 702 31.00 10.73 -4.48
CA SER A 702 32.16 11.55 -4.87
C SER A 702 33.10 11.81 -3.68
N TYR A 703 34.36 12.12 -3.96
CA TYR A 703 35.33 12.50 -2.93
C TYR A 703 34.94 13.82 -2.27
N ASN A 704 34.39 14.78 -3.01
CA ASN A 704 33.90 16.03 -2.44
C ASN A 704 32.79 15.80 -1.40
N THR A 705 31.85 14.88 -1.66
CA THR A 705 30.79 14.53 -0.69
C THR A 705 31.39 13.93 0.57
N LYS A 706 32.38 13.04 0.42
CA LYS A 706 33.14 12.47 1.54
C LYS A 706 33.84 13.55 2.37
N GLU A 707 34.54 14.49 1.73
CA GLU A 707 35.23 15.59 2.41
C GLU A 707 34.26 16.48 3.19
N ILE A 708 33.11 16.81 2.61
CA ILE A 708 32.07 17.58 3.31
C ILE A 708 31.56 16.81 4.52
N LEU A 709 31.24 15.52 4.38
CA LEU A 709 30.71 14.70 5.46
C LEU A 709 31.72 14.57 6.62
N LEU A 710 33.01 14.42 6.32
CA LEU A 710 34.09 14.34 7.32
C LEU A 710 34.32 15.64 8.10
N LYS A 711 33.81 16.79 7.63
CA LYS A 711 33.80 18.03 8.44
C LYS A 711 32.87 17.91 9.65
N TYR A 712 31.81 17.11 9.54
CA TYR A 712 30.80 16.92 10.60
C TYR A 712 31.04 15.64 11.40
N TYR A 713 31.41 14.56 10.72
CA TYR A 713 31.57 13.23 11.32
C TYR A 713 32.99 12.72 11.05
N LYS A 714 33.91 12.89 12.01
CA LYS A 714 35.37 12.69 11.77
C LYS A 714 35.82 11.22 11.78
N ASP A 715 35.03 10.36 12.39
CA ASP A 715 35.35 8.97 12.75
C ASP A 715 34.54 7.94 11.95
N ILE A 716 33.68 8.37 11.03
CA ILE A 716 32.94 7.46 10.15
C ILE A 716 33.82 6.97 9.00
N GLN A 717 33.71 5.68 8.67
CA GLN A 717 34.40 5.10 7.51
C GLN A 717 33.55 5.26 6.25
N ILE A 718 34.12 5.94 5.25
CA ILE A 718 33.42 6.26 4.00
C ILE A 718 34.12 5.62 2.80
N GLU A 719 33.37 4.78 2.08
CA GLU A 719 33.70 4.27 0.76
C GLU A 719 33.20 5.25 -0.31
N VAL A 720 34.06 5.63 -1.25
CA VAL A 720 33.66 6.45 -2.41
C VAL A 720 33.36 5.54 -3.58
N ARG A 721 32.14 5.58 -4.09
CA ARG A 721 31.69 4.78 -5.23
C ARG A 721 30.75 5.60 -6.11
N GLU A 722 31.24 5.99 -7.29
CA GLU A 722 30.44 6.71 -8.29
C GLU A 722 29.24 5.86 -8.76
N HIS A 723 28.17 6.52 -9.18
CA HIS A 723 27.00 5.85 -9.74
C HIS A 723 27.30 5.31 -11.14
N SER A 724 26.77 4.13 -11.46
CA SER A 724 26.83 3.59 -12.83
C SER A 724 25.86 4.34 -13.75
N ILE A 725 26.29 4.57 -14.99
CA ILE A 725 25.49 5.19 -16.05
C ILE A 725 25.34 4.19 -17.20
N ASP A 726 24.22 4.26 -17.93
CA ASP A 726 23.97 3.43 -19.10
C ASP A 726 25.03 3.68 -20.19
N SER A 727 25.64 2.61 -20.70
CA SER A 727 26.65 2.66 -21.76
C SER A 727 26.09 3.05 -23.13
N LYS A 728 24.77 3.14 -23.29
CA LYS A 728 24.11 3.44 -24.58
C LYS A 728 24.12 4.92 -24.99
N ILE A 729 24.73 5.81 -24.21
CA ILE A 729 24.77 7.24 -24.55
C ILE A 729 25.72 7.46 -25.74
N ALA A 730 25.13 7.92 -26.86
CA ALA A 730 25.90 8.19 -28.08
C ALA A 730 26.68 9.50 -27.99
N TYR A 731 27.92 9.49 -28.50
CA TYR A 731 28.72 10.70 -28.72
C TYR A 731 28.20 11.44 -29.96
N THR A 732 27.74 12.67 -29.77
CA THR A 732 27.07 13.45 -30.81
C THR A 732 27.63 14.86 -31.01
N PHE A 733 28.62 15.26 -30.20
CA PHE A 733 29.32 16.52 -30.42
C PHE A 733 29.98 16.57 -31.81
N ASN A 734 29.75 17.67 -32.52
CA ASN A 734 30.37 17.96 -33.81
C ASN A 734 31.10 19.30 -33.74
N LYS A 735 32.38 19.31 -34.15
CA LYS A 735 33.20 20.54 -34.23
C LYS A 735 32.58 21.63 -35.11
N ASP A 736 31.76 21.27 -36.08
CA ASP A 736 31.11 22.23 -36.99
C ASP A 736 30.08 23.12 -36.27
N PHE A 737 29.60 22.70 -35.09
CA PHE A 737 28.77 23.54 -34.22
C PHE A 737 29.51 24.81 -33.77
N LEU A 738 30.84 24.76 -33.72
CA LEU A 738 31.68 25.91 -33.36
C LEU A 738 31.80 26.94 -34.49
N ASN A 739 31.43 26.59 -35.73
CA ASN A 739 31.50 27.49 -36.89
C ASN A 739 30.26 28.38 -37.04
N LYS A 740 29.23 28.19 -36.19
CA LYS A 740 27.98 28.94 -36.23
C LYS A 740 28.19 30.41 -35.85
N GLN A 741 27.39 31.32 -36.40
CA GLN A 741 27.50 32.74 -36.06
C GLN A 741 27.31 32.94 -34.54
N ASP A 742 26.23 32.41 -34.00
CA ASP A 742 25.95 32.41 -32.57
C ASP A 742 26.47 31.14 -31.90
N LEU A 743 26.98 31.29 -30.68
CA LEU A 743 27.41 30.17 -29.84
C LEU A 743 26.20 29.63 -29.06
N ASN A 744 25.75 28.42 -29.37
CA ASN A 744 24.66 27.78 -28.64
C ASN A 744 25.20 27.07 -27.39
N ILE A 745 24.69 27.43 -26.21
CA ILE A 745 25.07 26.81 -24.93
C ILE A 745 23.86 26.14 -24.28
N ALA A 746 24.09 25.05 -23.56
CA ALA A 746 23.01 24.29 -22.93
C ALA A 746 23.08 24.21 -21.41
N PHE A 747 21.92 24.15 -20.78
CA PHE A 747 21.71 23.78 -19.38
C PHE A 747 20.78 22.58 -19.34
N LEU A 748 21.09 21.55 -18.53
CA LEU A 748 20.39 20.26 -18.62
C LEU A 748 19.59 19.91 -17.37
N GLY A 749 18.41 19.34 -17.60
CA GLY A 749 17.58 18.71 -16.57
C GLY A 749 16.50 19.62 -15.98
N ALA A 750 15.98 19.23 -14.82
CA ALA A 750 15.08 20.05 -14.02
C ALA A 750 15.92 20.96 -13.12
N ILE A 751 15.91 22.26 -13.41
CA ILE A 751 16.78 23.27 -12.79
C ILE A 751 15.95 24.20 -11.90
N ASP A 752 16.03 23.94 -10.60
CA ASP A 752 15.47 24.77 -9.55
C ASP A 752 16.54 25.69 -8.95
N LEU A 753 16.20 26.31 -7.81
CA LEU A 753 17.07 27.28 -7.16
C LEU A 753 18.45 26.69 -6.77
N PRO A 754 18.55 25.54 -6.07
CA PRO A 754 19.85 24.90 -5.77
C PRO A 754 20.68 24.56 -7.00
N LYS A 755 20.00 24.19 -8.09
CA LYS A 755 20.65 23.89 -9.37
C LYS A 755 20.98 25.14 -10.20
N GLY A 756 20.81 26.34 -9.64
CA GLY A 756 21.27 27.58 -10.24
C GLY A 756 20.33 28.21 -11.24
N SER A 757 19.01 28.02 -11.12
CA SER A 757 18.06 28.67 -12.02
C SER A 757 18.23 30.20 -12.04
N GLY A 758 18.52 30.82 -10.90
CA GLY A 758 18.83 32.26 -10.80
C GLY A 758 20.00 32.68 -11.70
N ILE A 759 21.08 31.88 -11.73
CA ILE A 759 22.26 32.12 -12.58
C ILE A 759 21.88 32.10 -14.06
N ILE A 760 20.99 31.20 -14.46
CA ILE A 760 20.53 31.10 -15.86
C ILE A 760 19.81 32.37 -16.30
N TYR A 761 18.87 32.86 -15.49
CA TYR A 761 18.08 34.04 -15.84
C TYR A 761 18.89 35.33 -15.79
N GLU A 762 19.79 35.47 -14.82
CA GLU A 762 20.72 36.60 -14.75
C GLU A 762 21.67 36.59 -15.95
N LEU A 763 22.23 35.43 -16.31
CA LEU A 763 23.08 35.29 -17.51
C LEU A 763 22.30 35.62 -18.79
N LYS A 764 21.04 35.21 -18.88
CA LYS A 764 20.15 35.53 -20.00
C LYS A 764 20.00 37.05 -20.15
N ASP A 765 19.71 37.76 -19.06
CA ASP A 765 19.53 39.22 -19.09
C ASP A 765 20.84 39.93 -19.49
N LEU A 766 21.99 39.50 -18.95
CA LEU A 766 23.31 40.06 -19.31
C LEU A 766 23.67 39.85 -20.79
N ILE A 767 23.37 38.68 -21.36
CA ILE A 767 23.63 38.37 -22.78
C ILE A 767 22.80 39.27 -23.70
N VAL A 768 21.54 39.54 -23.33
CA VAL A 768 20.64 40.42 -24.07
C VAL A 768 21.09 41.87 -23.95
N GLU A 769 21.41 42.34 -22.73
CA GLU A 769 21.87 43.70 -22.46
C GLU A 769 23.15 44.05 -23.26
N GLU A 770 24.10 43.12 -23.32
CA GLU A 770 25.36 43.30 -24.04
C GLU A 770 25.30 42.90 -25.53
N ASN A 771 24.13 42.47 -26.03
CA ASN A 771 23.90 42.02 -27.40
C ASN A 771 24.95 40.99 -27.90
N LEU A 772 25.22 39.97 -27.08
CA LEU A 772 26.24 38.97 -27.39
C LEU A 772 25.73 37.89 -28.36
N PRO A 773 26.58 37.35 -29.26
CA PRO A 773 26.22 36.28 -30.19
C PRO A 773 26.19 34.91 -29.48
N ILE A 774 25.35 34.77 -28.45
CA ILE A 774 25.19 33.55 -27.65
C ILE A 774 23.71 33.23 -27.53
N ASN A 775 23.34 31.96 -27.67
CA ASN A 775 21.99 31.47 -27.45
C ASN A 775 21.96 30.49 -26.27
N ILE A 776 21.07 30.73 -25.30
CA ILE A 776 20.86 29.85 -24.15
C ILE A 776 19.75 28.84 -24.46
N LYS A 777 20.04 27.55 -24.29
CA LYS A 777 19.09 26.44 -24.42
C LYS A 777 19.00 25.67 -23.10
N VAL A 778 17.86 25.71 -22.42
CA VAL A 778 17.58 24.82 -21.30
C VAL A 778 16.93 23.55 -21.84
N ILE A 779 17.70 22.47 -21.91
CA ILE A 779 17.20 21.15 -22.28
C ILE A 779 16.60 20.53 -21.01
N GLY A 780 15.30 20.72 -20.83
CA GLY A 780 14.60 20.39 -19.59
C GLY A 780 13.61 21.48 -19.17
N ILE A 781 13.47 21.66 -17.86
CA ILE A 781 12.52 22.60 -17.24
C ILE A 781 13.22 23.47 -16.20
N THR A 782 12.66 24.64 -15.90
CA THR A 782 13.09 25.48 -14.79
C THR A 782 11.95 25.66 -13.78
N ASN A 783 12.24 26.27 -12.63
CA ASN A 783 11.20 26.69 -11.67
C ASN A 783 10.28 27.81 -12.17
N ILE A 784 10.56 28.41 -13.34
CA ILE A 784 9.73 29.46 -13.98
C ILE A 784 9.03 28.89 -15.22
N HIS A 785 9.72 28.07 -16.03
CA HIS A 785 9.21 27.51 -17.27
C HIS A 785 9.15 25.98 -17.19
N PHE A 786 7.94 25.46 -16.95
CA PHE A 786 7.65 24.02 -16.91
C PHE A 786 7.28 23.43 -18.28
N ASN A 787 6.93 24.29 -19.24
CA ASN A 787 6.59 23.96 -20.62
C ASN A 787 7.61 24.56 -21.58
N PRO A 788 7.64 24.09 -22.86
CA PRO A 788 8.49 24.71 -23.87
C PRO A 788 8.26 26.22 -23.96
N HIS A 789 9.34 26.98 -23.98
CA HIS A 789 9.31 28.44 -24.00
C HIS A 789 10.45 28.97 -24.88
N LYS A 790 10.19 30.09 -25.57
CA LYS A 790 11.20 30.87 -26.28
C LYS A 790 11.00 32.34 -25.94
N SER A 791 12.08 33.06 -25.67
CA SER A 791 12.00 34.51 -25.47
C SER A 791 11.82 35.24 -26.81
N ASP A 792 11.25 36.43 -26.75
CA ASP A 792 10.91 37.23 -27.94
C ASP A 792 12.17 37.62 -28.75
N GLU A 793 13.30 37.79 -28.08
CA GLU A 793 14.60 38.09 -28.70
C GLU A 793 15.23 36.86 -29.38
N GLY A 794 14.66 35.66 -29.19
CA GLY A 794 15.15 34.40 -29.75
C GLY A 794 16.44 33.86 -29.09
N LYS A 795 16.96 34.54 -28.07
CA LYS A 795 18.23 34.23 -27.39
C LYS A 795 18.08 33.20 -26.25
N PHE A 796 16.85 32.92 -25.81
CA PHE A 796 16.57 31.98 -24.72
C PHE A 796 15.48 30.98 -25.10
N GLU A 797 15.74 29.69 -24.89
CA GLU A 797 14.79 28.62 -25.16
C GLU A 797 14.79 27.59 -24.02
N VAL A 798 13.62 27.11 -23.63
CA VAL A 798 13.40 25.98 -22.73
C VAL A 798 12.65 24.91 -23.51
N THR A 799 13.14 23.67 -23.51
CA THR A 799 12.57 22.60 -24.35
C THR A 799 11.41 21.86 -23.69
N GLY A 800 11.24 21.96 -22.37
CA GLY A 800 10.40 21.05 -21.60
C GLY A 800 11.12 19.74 -21.27
N ARG A 801 10.39 18.83 -20.61
CA ARG A 801 10.92 17.51 -20.22
C ARG A 801 11.35 16.69 -21.44
N TYR A 802 12.40 15.88 -21.26
CA TYR A 802 12.95 15.01 -22.30
C TYR A 802 13.18 13.60 -21.72
N GLU A 803 13.23 12.62 -22.62
CA GLU A 803 13.69 11.26 -22.30
C GLU A 803 15.21 11.20 -22.42
N VAL A 804 15.89 10.57 -21.45
CA VAL A 804 17.36 10.53 -21.36
C VAL A 804 17.99 9.93 -22.63
N ASP A 805 17.38 8.89 -23.20
CA ASP A 805 17.83 8.25 -24.45
C ASP A 805 17.87 9.22 -25.66
N ASN A 806 17.11 10.30 -25.61
CA ASN A 806 17.09 11.32 -26.66
C ASN A 806 18.04 12.49 -26.38
N LEU A 807 18.68 12.58 -25.21
CA LEU A 807 19.47 13.73 -24.80
C LEU A 807 20.60 14.04 -25.80
N SER A 808 21.44 13.06 -26.14
CA SER A 808 22.53 13.24 -27.11
C SER A 808 22.03 13.76 -28.46
N LYS A 809 20.87 13.28 -28.91
CA LYS A 809 20.25 13.70 -30.18
C LYS A 809 19.75 15.14 -30.09
N ILE A 810 19.07 15.50 -29.00
CA ILE A 810 18.59 16.87 -28.76
C ILE A 810 19.76 17.86 -28.71
N LEU A 811 20.86 17.51 -28.05
CA LEU A 811 22.07 18.35 -28.00
C LEU A 811 22.66 18.59 -29.40
N ALA A 812 22.63 17.59 -30.28
CA ALA A 812 23.10 17.73 -31.65
C ALA A 812 22.13 18.53 -32.53
N GLU A 813 20.82 18.27 -32.43
CA GLU A 813 19.78 19.01 -33.17
C GLU A 813 19.76 20.50 -32.81
N LYS A 814 20.10 20.84 -31.56
CA LYS A 814 20.23 22.22 -31.09
C LYS A 814 21.62 22.82 -31.33
N GLU A 815 22.52 22.06 -31.98
CA GLU A 815 23.87 22.48 -32.35
C GLU A 815 24.64 23.06 -31.16
N ILE A 816 24.54 22.39 -30.00
CA ILE A 816 25.14 22.86 -28.75
C ILE A 816 26.68 22.81 -28.83
N ALA A 817 27.35 23.87 -28.40
CA ALA A 817 28.81 23.95 -28.37
C ALA A 817 29.39 23.46 -27.03
N LEU A 818 28.71 23.76 -25.92
CA LEU A 818 29.10 23.36 -24.57
C LEU A 818 27.89 23.35 -23.63
N VAL A 819 28.04 22.65 -22.51
CA VAL A 819 27.03 22.53 -21.46
C VAL A 819 27.51 23.25 -20.19
N ILE A 820 26.59 23.89 -19.48
CA ILE A 820 26.85 24.56 -18.20
C ILE A 820 26.06 23.84 -17.11
N THR A 821 26.75 23.46 -16.03
CA THR A 821 26.17 22.93 -14.77
C THR A 821 26.24 24.05 -13.72
N PRO A 822 25.16 24.84 -13.52
CA PRO A 822 25.23 26.10 -12.78
C PRO A 822 24.89 25.95 -11.30
N SER A 823 24.96 24.75 -10.75
CA SER A 823 24.56 24.46 -9.37
C SER A 823 25.32 25.32 -8.37
N ILE A 824 24.56 26.01 -7.52
CA ILE A 824 25.08 27.00 -6.57
C ILE A 824 25.44 26.37 -5.22
N CYS A 825 25.19 25.07 -5.07
CA CYS A 825 25.59 24.24 -3.95
C CYS A 825 26.27 22.96 -4.46
N PRO A 826 27.04 22.25 -3.61
CA PRO A 826 27.65 20.98 -3.99
C PRO A 826 26.59 19.95 -4.37
N GLU A 827 26.59 19.51 -5.62
CA GLU A 827 25.90 18.28 -6.03
C GLU A 827 26.71 17.07 -5.55
N THR A 828 26.07 16.16 -4.81
CA THR A 828 26.70 14.91 -4.36
C THR A 828 27.10 14.04 -5.55
N TYR A 829 26.23 13.99 -6.55
CA TYR A 829 26.42 13.41 -7.86
C TYR A 829 25.67 14.24 -8.91
N SER A 830 26.01 14.10 -10.19
CA SER A 830 25.28 14.75 -11.28
C SER A 830 25.19 13.84 -12.51
N TYR A 831 24.01 13.29 -12.74
CA TYR A 831 23.72 12.47 -13.92
C TYR A 831 23.83 13.32 -15.19
N THR A 832 23.24 14.52 -15.20
CA THR A 832 23.23 15.41 -16.37
C THR A 832 24.62 15.85 -16.80
N THR A 833 25.53 16.14 -15.85
CA THR A 833 26.94 16.41 -16.19
C THR A 833 27.59 15.20 -16.86
N SER A 834 27.34 14.01 -16.33
CA SER A 834 27.97 12.78 -16.83
C SER A 834 27.42 12.36 -18.19
N GLU A 835 26.10 12.48 -18.38
CA GLU A 835 25.42 12.26 -19.66
C GLU A 835 25.96 13.23 -20.73
N ALA A 836 26.08 14.53 -20.41
CA ALA A 836 26.66 15.51 -21.34
C ALA A 836 28.11 15.19 -21.73
N MET A 837 28.91 14.73 -20.77
CA MET A 837 30.28 14.31 -21.01
C MET A 837 30.35 13.09 -21.94
N LEU A 838 29.52 12.08 -21.71
CA LEU A 838 29.42 10.90 -22.57
C LEU A 838 28.91 11.25 -23.98
N SER A 839 28.01 12.23 -24.09
CA SER A 839 27.57 12.79 -25.38
C SER A 839 28.65 13.61 -26.10
N GLY A 840 29.80 13.90 -25.45
CA GLY A 840 30.95 14.58 -26.03
C GLY A 840 31.00 16.10 -25.82
N TYR A 841 30.14 16.68 -24.97
CA TYR A 841 30.03 18.12 -24.80
C TYR A 841 30.86 18.62 -23.61
N PRO A 842 31.77 19.62 -23.81
CA PRO A 842 32.53 20.22 -22.73
C PRO A 842 31.66 20.89 -21.67
N ILE A 843 32.14 20.90 -20.43
CA ILE A 843 31.37 21.38 -19.27
C ILE A 843 31.96 22.67 -18.69
N ILE A 844 31.11 23.66 -18.42
CA ILE A 844 31.41 24.75 -17.48
C ILE A 844 30.69 24.45 -16.17
N THR A 845 31.39 24.53 -15.05
CA THR A 845 30.79 24.34 -13.72
C THR A 845 31.45 25.24 -12.68
N PHE A 846 30.76 25.48 -11.56
CA PHE A 846 31.38 26.11 -10.39
C PHE A 846 32.25 25.09 -9.64
N ASN A 847 33.19 25.56 -8.83
CA ASN A 847 34.09 24.71 -8.04
C ASN A 847 33.38 24.07 -6.82
N LEU A 848 32.31 23.32 -7.09
CA LEU A 848 31.41 22.72 -6.10
C LEU A 848 31.04 21.29 -6.50
N GLY A 849 31.07 20.37 -5.55
CA GLY A 849 30.50 19.03 -5.70
C GLY A 849 31.20 18.13 -6.72
N ALA A 850 30.51 17.04 -7.05
CA ALA A 850 30.95 16.05 -8.03
C ALA A 850 31.18 16.60 -9.46
N PRO A 851 30.39 17.57 -9.99
CA PRO A 851 30.65 18.12 -11.31
C PRO A 851 32.07 18.69 -11.45
N ALA A 852 32.51 19.50 -10.48
CA ALA A 852 33.86 20.09 -10.49
C ALA A 852 34.95 19.02 -10.41
N GLU A 853 34.77 18.03 -9.53
CA GLU A 853 35.69 16.90 -9.37
C GLU A 853 35.89 16.16 -10.70
N ARG A 854 34.78 15.89 -11.41
CA ARG A 854 34.78 15.18 -12.69
C ARG A 854 35.42 15.99 -13.80
N VAL A 855 35.04 17.28 -13.93
CA VAL A 855 35.63 18.18 -14.94
C VAL A 855 37.14 18.32 -14.74
N LYS A 856 37.60 18.37 -13.48
CA LYS A 856 39.02 18.41 -13.13
C LYS A 856 39.74 17.11 -13.51
N LYS A 857 39.16 15.96 -13.14
CA LYS A 857 39.71 14.62 -13.39
C LYS A 857 39.93 14.36 -14.88
N TYR A 858 38.95 14.68 -15.72
CA TYR A 858 39.00 14.41 -17.16
C TYR A 858 39.48 15.58 -18.01
N GLN A 859 39.74 16.75 -17.40
CA GLN A 859 40.19 17.97 -18.08
C GLN A 859 39.28 18.39 -19.24
N CYS A 860 37.99 18.07 -19.15
CA CYS A 860 37.00 18.17 -20.22
C CYS A 860 36.17 19.47 -20.20
N GLY A 861 36.64 20.48 -19.48
CA GLY A 861 35.90 21.71 -19.29
C GLY A 861 36.63 22.79 -18.49
N TRP A 862 35.84 23.64 -17.84
CA TRP A 862 36.27 24.78 -17.03
C TRP A 862 35.57 24.79 -15.67
N ILE A 863 36.31 25.21 -14.66
CA ILE A 863 35.86 25.31 -13.28
C ILE A 863 36.00 26.76 -12.85
N ILE A 864 34.93 27.34 -12.34
CA ILE A 864 34.85 28.74 -11.89
C ILE A 864 34.74 28.76 -10.37
N ASP A 865 35.62 29.51 -9.68
CA ASP A 865 35.63 29.54 -8.22
C ASP A 865 34.50 30.40 -7.62
N ASN A 866 34.20 31.55 -8.24
CA ASN A 866 33.16 32.45 -7.77
C ASN A 866 31.80 32.10 -8.40
N VAL A 867 30.80 31.86 -7.55
CA VAL A 867 29.44 31.47 -7.96
C VAL A 867 28.64 32.70 -8.39
N THR A 868 28.94 33.21 -9.59
CA THR A 868 28.23 34.37 -10.18
C THR A 868 27.98 34.18 -11.68
N SER A 869 26.93 34.80 -12.19
CA SER A 869 26.61 34.82 -13.62
C SER A 869 27.70 35.55 -14.44
N THR A 870 28.29 36.60 -13.85
CA THR A 870 29.30 37.46 -14.49
C THR A 870 30.58 36.70 -14.82
N GLU A 871 31.02 35.79 -13.96
CA GLU A 871 32.20 34.97 -14.24
C GLU A 871 31.95 33.98 -15.38
N ILE A 872 30.74 33.39 -15.44
CA ILE A 872 30.34 32.58 -16.60
C ILE A 872 30.36 33.43 -17.87
N LEU A 873 29.78 34.64 -17.83
CA LEU A 873 29.75 35.57 -18.96
C LEU A 873 31.16 35.94 -19.43
N ASN A 874 32.07 36.24 -18.50
CA ASN A 874 33.47 36.57 -18.81
C ASN A 874 34.18 35.41 -19.51
N LEU A 875 33.97 34.18 -19.03
CA LEU A 875 34.48 32.98 -19.69
C LEU A 875 33.88 32.81 -21.09
N LEU A 876 32.56 32.96 -21.25
CA LEU A 876 31.89 32.87 -22.55
C LEU A 876 32.39 33.92 -23.54
N LYS A 877 32.62 35.17 -23.11
CA LYS A 877 33.23 36.23 -23.93
C LYS A 877 34.63 35.86 -24.41
N ARG A 878 35.42 35.18 -23.56
CA ARG A 878 36.74 34.65 -23.94
C ARG A 878 36.60 33.54 -24.97
N LEU A 879 35.69 32.59 -24.75
CA LEU A 879 35.45 31.46 -25.65
C LEU A 879 34.85 31.90 -27.00
N LEU A 880 34.09 32.99 -27.06
CA LEU A 880 33.65 33.60 -28.32
C LEU A 880 34.83 34.04 -29.19
N LYS A 881 35.93 34.51 -28.58
CA LYS A 881 37.16 34.92 -29.27
C LYS A 881 38.09 33.74 -29.56
N ASN A 882 37.99 32.65 -28.81
CA ASN A 882 38.84 31.47 -28.93
C ASN A 882 38.03 30.17 -28.87
N ARG A 883 37.26 29.89 -29.92
CA ARG A 883 36.40 28.70 -29.97
C ARG A 883 37.19 27.39 -30.09
N GLU A 884 38.44 27.43 -30.53
CA GLU A 884 39.32 26.25 -30.58
C GLU A 884 39.50 25.62 -29.20
N GLU A 885 39.51 26.44 -28.13
CA GLU A 885 39.58 25.97 -26.75
C GLU A 885 38.41 25.01 -26.41
N ILE A 886 37.22 25.21 -27.00
CA ILE A 886 36.08 24.31 -26.82
C ILE A 886 36.33 22.95 -27.49
N ASN A 887 36.87 22.96 -28.70
CA ASN A 887 37.20 21.74 -29.42
C ASN A 887 38.30 20.92 -28.72
N GLU A 888 39.30 21.59 -28.14
CA GLU A 888 40.34 20.93 -27.33
C GLU A 888 39.75 20.17 -26.15
N LYS A 889 38.79 20.79 -25.43
CA LYS A 889 38.08 20.14 -24.31
C LYS A 889 37.19 18.98 -24.78
N ALA A 890 36.49 19.15 -25.90
CA ALA A 890 35.63 18.10 -26.46
C ALA A 890 36.45 16.86 -26.87
N THR A 891 37.64 17.08 -27.44
CA THR A 891 38.54 15.99 -27.84
C THR A 891 38.98 15.12 -26.65
N LYS A 892 39.06 15.68 -25.43
CA LYS A 892 39.34 14.90 -24.21
C LYS A 892 38.22 13.93 -23.85
N LEU A 893 36.97 14.25 -24.21
CA LEU A 893 35.79 13.40 -23.95
C LEU A 893 35.71 12.22 -24.91
N LYS A 894 36.27 12.32 -26.11
CA LYS A 894 36.33 11.21 -27.05
C LYS A 894 37.13 10.02 -26.49
N ASN A 895 38.23 10.31 -25.79
CA ASN A 895 39.05 9.30 -25.10
C ASN A 895 38.43 8.81 -23.78
N PHE A 896 37.40 9.49 -23.27
CA PHE A 896 36.67 9.09 -22.06
C PHE A 896 35.68 7.98 -22.37
N GLN A 897 34.98 8.06 -23.50
CA GLN A 897 34.05 7.01 -23.94
C GLN A 897 34.76 5.68 -24.25
N GLU A 898 35.95 5.72 -24.85
CA GLU A 898 36.76 4.52 -25.19
C GLU A 898 37.37 3.80 -23.97
N ARG A 899 37.24 4.35 -22.75
CA ARG A 899 37.81 3.77 -21.51
C ARG A 899 36.78 3.11 -20.59
N ASP A 900 35.49 3.39 -20.81
CA ASP A 900 34.36 2.81 -20.06
C ASP A 900 33.62 1.70 -20.86
N GLU A 901 34.03 1.43 -22.11
CA GLU A 901 33.82 0.16 -22.83
C GLU A 901 34.92 -0.85 -22.48
#